data_AF-A0ABD1IQY9-F1
#
_entry.id   AF-A0ABD1IQY9-F1
#
_cell.length_a   1.000
_cell.length_b   1.000
_cell.length_c   1.000
_cell.angle_alpha   90.00
_cell.angle_beta   90.00
_cell.angle_gamma   90.00
#
_symmetry.space_group_name_H-M   'P 1'
#
loop_
_entity.id
_entity.type
_entity.pdbx_description
1 polymer ?
#
loop_
_entity_poly.entity_id
_entity_poly.type
_entity_poly.pdbx_seq_one_letter_code
_entity_poly.pdbx_strand_id
1 'polypeptide(L)'
;MGVFFDAGLLFQSSTAGGTESRQESTCPKPAQRRRRAITIQDLHNSLTAEFTGTERQCCVDGMKDNIMGFTCERRAEYITDGEKCVQAFLHCCKKMSSLKLESKEEHLLLARCEEDDDAYYIESDYIVSRSQFPESWLWNDEDLPQCPSNDKYCTTTFIETDEKYLKDSITSWQVMAISISKTHGICVADPYEMIVLKNFFIDLKLPYSAVRKEQIEIKAILYNYNANKIKVRVELFETPTVCSIATKKTKYRTTIEMDRMTSRAVPFVIIPMELGKHTIEVKAAVYDSLLSDGVKKDLLVVSEGVRTEKSVVKVVLNPAAHGGPQVEKVQSEIPKKQVPNTPATTCFKVSGEQLGQTIEKAITGDSMGSLIVQPTGCGEQNMIYMTLPLTATHYLDTTVQWEKVGLEKRATAVKYIKMGYQQELAFRKPDGAFAVWADKPGSAWLTAYVAKVFSMASDIISVEDKVICEALKWLVLNSQQPDGIFKETFAVYHGEMVGNVRGKDADASMTAFVLIAMQEGRRMCIEKVASLPGSMERATIFLQGRLKTLTNPYAVAMVSYSLAHKGKLDQEILFKHSTEHTHWTVAGNHQFTMEATAYALLALVKAGEFEKAGPIVNWLNKQQFYGGGYGSTQSTIMVFQAVAEYSAQAKQRDMNLEIDINVSGRSKPTKWTITKSNAFLTRSDKMDLNQNLTVTANGTGQAILSVMTLYYAMPSEIQTECKMFDLKVKLEKQHKVTYQGASESYLLTIDVLYLSKDRLATMSILDIGLLTGFSVDETDLVELSTGKERYIQKFEMDKMLSDRGSLIIYLDKISKERPDTIAFRMHNMMNVGLLQPGAITVYEYLDMDNRCTRFYHPVKKGGALNKICHKEICSCAEESCCVKRTGDDSVDKRAEKACEPGIDYVYKVTVEKPDLTVSTDTYHMKVNRVIKEGSDFGVEGQTREFIAHPNCREKVSLQQGKTYLIMGHRQDVMQIEGGFRYLLGHTTWLEYWPTELESQSAEYANAYAAITGLAQEIMNFGCAL
;
A
#
# COMPACT_ATOMS: atom_id res chain seq x y z
N MET A 1 -58.25 -37.33 22.56
CA MET A 1 -57.92 -36.11 23.33
C MET A 1 -56.65 -35.41 22.85
N GLY A 2 -55.68 -36.11 22.22
CA GLY A 2 -54.46 -35.48 21.66
C GLY A 2 -54.67 -34.32 20.67
N VAL A 3 -55.83 -34.24 20.00
CA VAL A 3 -56.16 -33.12 19.08
C VAL A 3 -56.11 -31.75 19.75
N PHE A 4 -56.61 -31.62 20.99
CA PHE A 4 -56.53 -30.34 21.72
C PHE A 4 -55.09 -30.03 22.11
N PHE A 5 -54.32 -31.04 22.55
CA PHE A 5 -52.90 -30.90 22.90
C PHE A 5 -52.04 -30.47 21.69
N ASP A 6 -52.30 -31.07 20.53
CA ASP A 6 -51.61 -30.75 19.27
C ASP A 6 -52.00 -29.36 18.73
N ALA A 7 -53.23 -28.90 19.01
CA ALA A 7 -53.70 -27.54 18.72
C ALA A 7 -53.23 -26.49 19.74
N GLY A 8 -52.43 -26.88 20.75
CA GLY A 8 -51.97 -25.98 21.82
C GLY A 8 -53.08 -25.53 22.78
N LEU A 9 -54.19 -26.27 22.82
CA LEU A 9 -55.34 -26.01 23.67
C LEU A 9 -55.36 -26.99 24.86
N LEU A 10 -55.65 -26.46 26.04
CA LEU A 10 -55.93 -27.27 27.21
C LEU A 10 -57.44 -27.42 27.33
N PHE A 11 -57.94 -28.65 27.23
CA PHE A 11 -59.36 -28.97 27.40
C PHE A 11 -59.54 -29.83 28.64
N GLN A 12 -60.54 -29.52 29.45
CA GLN A 12 -60.91 -30.31 30.62
C GLN A 12 -62.42 -30.39 30.74
N SER A 13 -62.96 -31.61 30.82
CA SER A 13 -64.38 -31.87 31.02
C SER A 13 -64.61 -32.81 32.19
N SER A 14 -65.73 -32.61 32.89
CA SER A 14 -66.13 -33.42 34.06
C SER A 14 -66.48 -34.87 33.71
N THR A 15 -66.80 -35.18 32.46
CA THR A 15 -67.23 -36.52 32.01
C THR A 15 -66.22 -37.22 31.09
N ALA A 16 -65.37 -36.47 30.38
CA ALA A 16 -64.48 -37.01 29.35
C ALA A 16 -62.98 -36.95 29.71
N GLY A 17 -62.62 -36.48 30.91
CA GLY A 17 -61.22 -36.22 31.30
C GLY A 17 -60.65 -34.93 30.70
N GLY A 18 -59.36 -34.67 30.89
CA GLY A 18 -58.65 -33.51 30.35
C GLY A 18 -57.42 -33.88 29.52
N THR A 19 -56.94 -32.97 28.68
CA THR A 19 -55.64 -33.10 28.01
C THR A 19 -54.51 -32.82 28.99
N GLU A 20 -53.39 -33.52 28.83
CA GLU A 20 -52.18 -33.28 29.62
C GLU A 20 -51.65 -31.86 29.41
N SER A 21 -51.07 -31.25 30.46
CA SER A 21 -50.47 -29.92 30.37
C SER A 21 -49.11 -30.01 29.66
N ARG A 22 -48.96 -29.29 28.55
CA ARG A 22 -47.70 -29.23 27.82
C ARG A 22 -46.66 -28.42 28.59
N GLN A 23 -45.53 -29.03 28.98
CA GLN A 23 -44.46 -28.35 29.73
C GLN A 23 -43.35 -27.77 28.82
N GLU A 24 -43.24 -28.25 27.57
CA GLU A 24 -42.21 -27.83 26.63
C GLU A 24 -42.78 -26.95 25.50
N SER A 25 -42.07 -25.87 25.17
CA SER A 25 -42.47 -24.89 24.14
C SER A 25 -42.29 -25.38 22.69
N THR A 26 -41.73 -26.58 22.48
CA THR A 26 -41.45 -27.14 21.14
C THR A 26 -41.97 -28.58 21.01
N CYS A 27 -42.26 -29.05 19.78
CA CYS A 27 -42.65 -30.44 19.51
C CYS A 27 -41.40 -31.30 19.21
N PRO A 28 -41.35 -32.58 19.61
CA PRO A 28 -40.24 -33.47 19.27
C PRO A 28 -40.18 -33.74 17.76
N LYS A 29 -38.99 -33.56 17.15
CA LYS A 29 -38.72 -33.82 15.72
C LYS A 29 -38.06 -35.20 15.52
N PRO A 30 -38.44 -36.00 14.50
CA PRO A 30 -37.76 -37.26 14.18
C PRO A 30 -36.39 -37.02 13.51
N ALA A 31 -35.43 -37.91 13.78
CA ALA A 31 -34.06 -37.81 13.30
C ALA A 31 -33.92 -38.15 11.80
N GLN A 32 -33.20 -37.29 11.05
CA GLN A 32 -32.86 -37.53 9.64
C GLN A 32 -31.55 -38.30 9.50
N ARG A 33 -31.54 -39.29 8.60
CA ARG A 33 -30.41 -40.18 8.28
C ARG A 33 -29.63 -39.63 7.07
N ARG A 34 -28.31 -39.47 7.17
CA ARG A 34 -27.42 -39.08 6.05
C ARG A 34 -26.91 -40.32 5.29
N ARG A 35 -26.85 -40.26 3.96
CA ARG A 35 -26.17 -41.21 3.06
C ARG A 35 -24.82 -40.62 2.59
N ARG A 36 -23.83 -41.48 2.36
CA ARG A 36 -22.57 -41.17 1.65
C ARG A 36 -22.47 -42.02 0.38
N ALA A 37 -21.84 -41.48 -0.65
CA ALA A 37 -21.33 -42.20 -1.81
C ALA A 37 -19.78 -42.15 -1.78
N ILE A 38 -19.13 -43.07 -2.48
CA ILE A 38 -17.70 -43.42 -2.42
C ILE A 38 -17.14 -43.47 -3.84
N THR A 39 -15.93 -42.92 -4.11
CA THR A 39 -14.68 -43.56 -4.66
C THR A 39 -13.57 -42.48 -4.81
N ILE A 40 -12.27 -42.84 -4.89
CA ILE A 40 -11.00 -42.05 -4.76
C ILE A 40 -10.81 -41.35 -3.41
N GLN A 41 -11.88 -40.79 -2.89
CA GLN A 41 -12.02 -40.32 -1.53
C GLN A 41 -11.70 -41.41 -0.50
N ASP A 42 -11.73 -42.70 -0.84
CA ASP A 42 -11.43 -43.79 0.11
C ASP A 42 -10.00 -43.81 0.59
N LEU A 43 -9.01 -43.43 -0.23
CA LEU A 43 -7.61 -43.38 0.20
C LEU A 43 -7.32 -42.09 0.98
N HIS A 44 -7.84 -40.97 0.48
CA HIS A 44 -7.79 -39.71 1.21
C HIS A 44 -8.48 -39.89 2.57
N ASN A 45 -9.69 -40.44 2.60
CA ASN A 45 -10.43 -40.74 3.81
C ASN A 45 -9.79 -41.86 4.64
N SER A 46 -9.09 -42.86 4.08
CA SER A 46 -8.43 -43.89 4.88
C SER A 46 -7.25 -43.31 5.63
N LEU A 47 -6.39 -42.54 4.94
CA LEU A 47 -5.25 -41.86 5.56
C LEU A 47 -5.72 -40.78 6.53
N THR A 48 -6.78 -40.07 6.18
CA THR A 48 -7.37 -39.02 7.00
C THR A 48 -8.17 -39.62 8.19
N ALA A 49 -8.67 -40.86 8.10
CA ALA A 49 -9.37 -41.56 9.18
C ALA A 49 -8.43 -42.18 10.21
N GLU A 50 -7.16 -42.40 9.87
CA GLU A 50 -6.12 -42.82 10.82
C GLU A 50 -5.84 -41.75 11.89
N PHE A 51 -6.16 -40.48 11.60
CA PHE A 51 -5.91 -39.34 12.48
C PHE A 51 -7.20 -38.63 12.90
N THR A 52 -7.20 -38.01 14.08
CA THR A 52 -8.37 -37.27 14.60
C THR A 52 -7.99 -35.85 15.03
N GLY A 53 -8.95 -34.92 14.95
CA GLY A 53 -8.73 -33.52 15.35
C GLY A 53 -7.71 -32.78 14.48
N THR A 54 -6.68 -32.20 15.11
CA THR A 54 -5.66 -31.37 14.43
C THR A 54 -4.71 -32.19 13.56
N GLU A 55 -4.36 -33.42 13.96
CA GLU A 55 -3.47 -34.31 13.21
C GLU A 55 -4.05 -34.70 11.85
N ARG A 56 -5.39 -34.82 11.79
CA ARG A 56 -6.14 -35.04 10.55
C ARG A 56 -5.90 -33.92 9.54
N GLN A 57 -5.98 -32.68 10.00
CA GLN A 57 -5.74 -31.51 9.14
C GLN A 57 -4.29 -31.47 8.66
N CYS A 58 -3.33 -31.82 9.53
CA CYS A 58 -1.91 -31.93 9.15
C CYS A 58 -1.68 -33.00 8.07
N CYS A 59 -2.36 -34.14 8.14
CA CYS A 59 -2.29 -35.18 7.11
C CYS A 59 -2.85 -34.69 5.77
N VAL A 60 -4.02 -34.03 5.77
CA VAL A 60 -4.64 -33.46 4.56
C VAL A 60 -3.74 -32.43 3.90
N ASP A 61 -3.16 -31.52 4.69
CA ASP A 61 -2.21 -30.53 4.16
C ASP A 61 -0.94 -31.19 3.60
N GLY A 62 -0.47 -32.29 4.19
CA GLY A 62 0.68 -33.05 3.67
C GLY A 62 0.41 -33.72 2.31
N MET A 63 -0.85 -33.97 1.96
CA MET A 63 -1.23 -34.57 0.67
C MET A 63 -1.31 -33.56 -0.48
N LYS A 64 -1.31 -32.25 -0.18
CA LYS A 64 -1.34 -31.18 -1.18
C LYS A 64 -0.04 -31.10 -1.97
N ASP A 65 -0.15 -30.64 -3.22
CA ASP A 65 1.01 -30.36 -4.06
C ASP A 65 1.71 -29.07 -3.61
N ASN A 66 3.01 -28.96 -3.90
CA ASN A 66 3.77 -27.76 -3.55
C ASN A 66 4.42 -27.16 -4.81
N ILE A 67 4.01 -25.94 -5.15
CA ILE A 67 4.46 -25.18 -6.32
C ILE A 67 5.98 -24.91 -6.29
N MET A 68 6.58 -24.78 -5.11
CA MET A 68 8.01 -24.53 -4.93
C MET A 68 8.87 -25.79 -5.11
N GLY A 69 8.24 -26.98 -5.19
CA GLY A 69 8.95 -28.24 -5.37
C GLY A 69 9.76 -28.69 -4.14
N PHE A 70 9.38 -28.26 -2.93
CA PHE A 70 10.07 -28.68 -1.70
C PHE A 70 9.79 -30.15 -1.34
N THR A 71 10.79 -30.80 -0.74
CA THR A 71 10.63 -32.15 -0.19
C THR A 71 9.72 -32.13 1.04
N CYS A 72 9.08 -33.26 1.36
CA CYS A 72 8.21 -33.39 2.54
C CYS A 72 8.93 -32.98 3.83
N GLU A 73 10.22 -33.27 3.97
CA GLU A 73 11.04 -32.87 5.13
C GLU A 73 11.16 -31.35 5.25
N ARG A 74 11.41 -30.66 4.14
CA ARG A 74 11.53 -29.20 4.13
C ARG A 74 10.18 -28.53 4.43
N ARG A 75 9.10 -29.08 3.89
CA ARG A 75 7.72 -28.64 4.16
C ARG A 75 7.38 -28.72 5.65
N ALA A 76 7.78 -29.81 6.30
CA ALA A 76 7.55 -30.03 7.72
C ALA A 76 8.26 -29.04 8.66
N GLU A 77 9.36 -28.40 8.23
CA GLU A 77 10.06 -27.37 9.03
C GLU A 77 9.20 -26.12 9.30
N TYR A 78 8.16 -25.86 8.49
CA TYR A 78 7.27 -24.72 8.62
C TYR A 78 6.07 -24.96 9.56
N ILE A 79 5.89 -26.19 10.06
CA ILE A 79 4.76 -26.58 10.92
C ILE A 79 5.05 -26.22 12.38
N THR A 80 4.17 -25.43 13.01
CA THR A 80 4.32 -24.98 14.41
C THR A 80 3.52 -25.77 15.44
N ASP A 81 2.64 -26.68 15.00
CA ASP A 81 1.57 -27.26 15.84
C ASP A 81 2.02 -28.51 16.63
N GLY A 82 3.33 -28.67 16.83
CA GLY A 82 3.93 -29.74 17.62
C GLY A 82 4.33 -31.00 16.83
N GLU A 83 5.10 -31.87 17.48
CA GLU A 83 5.77 -33.01 16.83
C GLU A 83 4.81 -34.07 16.27
N LYS A 84 3.64 -34.26 16.90
CA LYS A 84 2.62 -35.21 16.41
C LYS A 84 2.02 -34.80 15.06
N CYS A 85 1.74 -33.51 14.89
CA CYS A 85 1.26 -32.95 13.63
C CYS A 85 2.30 -33.12 12.52
N VAL A 86 3.58 -32.88 12.84
CA VAL A 86 4.70 -33.07 11.91
C VAL A 86 4.82 -34.52 11.46
N GLN A 87 4.68 -35.48 12.37
CA GLN A 87 4.73 -36.91 12.03
C GLN A 87 3.56 -37.34 11.13
N ALA A 88 2.34 -36.89 11.44
CA ALA A 88 1.15 -37.15 10.62
C ALA A 88 1.31 -36.56 9.21
N PHE A 89 1.81 -35.31 9.12
CA PHE A 89 2.09 -34.64 7.85
C PHE A 89 3.13 -35.41 7.02
N LEU A 90 4.26 -35.78 7.61
CA LEU A 90 5.33 -36.52 6.91
C LEU A 90 4.86 -37.88 6.43
N HIS A 91 4.06 -38.58 7.22
CA HIS A 91 3.49 -39.88 6.84
C HIS A 91 2.62 -39.76 5.59
N CYS A 92 1.67 -38.82 5.58
CA CYS A 92 0.76 -38.64 4.46
C CYS A 92 1.46 -38.07 3.22
N CYS A 93 2.40 -37.13 3.38
CA CYS A 93 3.17 -36.56 2.27
C CYS A 93 4.04 -37.59 1.56
N LYS A 94 4.77 -38.43 2.31
CA LYS A 94 5.63 -39.47 1.72
C LYS A 94 4.83 -40.51 0.95
N LYS A 95 3.73 -40.98 1.54
CA LYS A 95 2.86 -42.00 0.94
C LYS A 95 2.17 -41.49 -0.33
N MET A 96 1.78 -40.21 -0.35
CA MET A 96 1.24 -39.58 -1.56
C MET A 96 2.32 -39.39 -2.64
N SER A 97 3.54 -39.00 -2.24
CA SER A 97 4.65 -38.80 -3.18
C SER A 97 5.11 -40.09 -3.86
N SER A 98 5.13 -41.23 -3.15
CA SER A 98 5.49 -42.53 -3.72
C SER A 98 4.45 -42.98 -4.74
N LEU A 99 3.17 -42.81 -4.44
CA LEU A 99 2.06 -43.14 -5.36
C LEU A 99 2.05 -42.26 -6.62
N LYS A 100 2.41 -40.97 -6.50
CA LYS A 100 2.59 -40.09 -7.67
C LYS A 100 3.75 -40.53 -8.56
N LEU A 101 4.79 -41.14 -7.98
CA LEU A 101 5.89 -41.73 -8.73
C LEU A 101 5.43 -43.02 -9.45
N GLU A 102 4.74 -43.90 -8.73
CA GLU A 102 4.20 -45.17 -9.24
C GLU A 102 3.15 -44.95 -10.36
N SER A 103 2.22 -44.01 -10.18
CA SER A 103 1.23 -43.69 -11.23
C SER A 103 1.84 -43.01 -12.47
N LYS A 104 2.93 -42.24 -12.32
CA LYS A 104 3.67 -41.71 -13.48
C LYS A 104 4.34 -42.82 -14.30
N GLU A 105 4.75 -43.91 -13.66
CA GLU A 105 5.27 -45.10 -14.35
C GLU A 105 4.14 -45.90 -15.01
N GLU A 106 2.96 -46.02 -14.38
CA GLU A 106 1.80 -46.70 -14.98
C GLU A 106 1.12 -45.91 -16.12
N HIS A 107 1.07 -44.57 -16.04
CA HIS A 107 0.54 -43.72 -17.11
C HIS A 107 1.40 -43.73 -18.38
N LEU A 108 2.68 -44.13 -18.30
CA LEU A 108 3.53 -44.38 -19.47
C LEU A 108 3.18 -45.72 -20.17
N LEU A 109 2.46 -46.63 -19.51
CA LEU A 109 2.09 -47.95 -20.01
C LEU A 109 0.61 -48.08 -20.43
N LEU A 110 -0.27 -47.21 -19.96
CA LEU A 110 -1.71 -47.26 -20.26
C LEU A 110 -2.23 -45.91 -20.79
N ALA A 111 -2.03 -45.67 -22.08
CA ALA A 111 -2.72 -44.61 -22.81
C ALA A 111 -4.16 -45.03 -23.15
N ARG A 112 -5.02 -45.14 -22.13
CA ARG A 112 -6.48 -45.05 -22.17
C ARG A 112 -7.05 -45.38 -20.79
N CYS A 113 -7.54 -44.38 -20.08
CA CYS A 113 -8.67 -44.48 -19.14
C CYS A 113 -9.25 -43.09 -18.92
N GLU A 114 -10.56 -43.08 -18.68
CA GLU A 114 -11.44 -41.93 -18.51
C GLU A 114 -10.90 -40.95 -17.45
N GLU A 115 -10.96 -39.65 -17.77
CA GLU A 115 -10.66 -38.56 -16.84
C GLU A 115 -11.76 -38.53 -15.76
N ASP A 116 -11.54 -39.19 -14.63
CA ASP A 116 -12.28 -38.93 -13.40
C ASP A 116 -11.87 -37.54 -12.89
N ASP A 117 -12.58 -36.51 -13.39
CA ASP A 117 -12.39 -35.09 -13.02
C ASP A 117 -12.58 -34.82 -11.51
N ASP A 118 -13.12 -35.79 -10.76
CA ASP A 118 -13.49 -35.64 -9.35
C ASP A 118 -12.30 -35.61 -8.37
N ALA A 119 -11.11 -36.10 -8.77
CA ALA A 119 -9.91 -36.07 -7.94
C ALA A 119 -9.29 -34.67 -7.76
N TYR A 120 -9.77 -33.67 -8.51
CA TYR A 120 -9.26 -32.29 -8.50
C TYR A 120 -10.20 -31.28 -7.80
N TYR A 121 -11.36 -31.70 -7.28
CA TYR A 121 -12.26 -30.78 -6.58
C TYR A 121 -11.88 -30.59 -5.10
N ILE A 122 -11.91 -29.33 -4.68
CA ILE A 122 -11.60 -28.90 -3.32
C ILE A 122 -12.77 -29.24 -2.39
N GLU A 123 -12.51 -29.66 -1.14
CA GLU A 123 -13.54 -29.89 -0.11
C GLU A 123 -14.47 -28.67 0.06
N SER A 124 -15.76 -28.92 0.29
CA SER A 124 -16.80 -27.88 0.38
C SER A 124 -16.52 -26.78 1.40
N ASP A 125 -15.76 -27.11 2.45
CA ASP A 125 -15.40 -26.18 3.53
C ASP A 125 -14.44 -25.06 3.05
N TYR A 126 -13.78 -25.25 1.91
CA TYR A 126 -12.90 -24.25 1.28
C TYR A 126 -13.55 -23.54 0.07
N ILE A 127 -14.78 -23.91 -0.30
CA ILE A 127 -15.50 -23.24 -1.39
C ILE A 127 -16.06 -21.92 -0.85
N VAL A 128 -15.36 -20.82 -1.14
CA VAL A 128 -15.85 -19.48 -0.85
C VAL A 128 -16.97 -19.17 -1.84
N SER A 129 -18.20 -19.04 -1.32
CA SER A 129 -19.33 -18.58 -2.12
C SER A 129 -19.11 -17.14 -2.57
N ARG A 130 -19.45 -16.83 -3.83
CA ARG A 130 -19.40 -15.45 -4.32
C ARG A 130 -20.24 -14.57 -3.41
N SER A 131 -19.60 -13.60 -2.76
CA SER A 131 -20.22 -12.66 -1.83
C SER A 131 -20.23 -11.23 -2.35
N GLN A 132 -19.55 -10.96 -3.47
CA GLN A 132 -19.43 -9.63 -4.04
C GLN A 132 -20.64 -9.30 -4.91
N PHE A 133 -21.68 -8.82 -4.25
CA PHE A 133 -22.87 -8.27 -4.86
C PHE A 133 -22.80 -6.74 -4.83
N PRO A 134 -23.37 -6.03 -5.81
CA PRO A 134 -23.43 -4.57 -5.77
C PRO A 134 -24.18 -4.12 -4.50
N GLU A 135 -23.74 -3.01 -3.91
CA GLU A 135 -24.39 -2.46 -2.73
C GLU A 135 -25.89 -2.20 -2.99
N SER A 136 -26.71 -2.52 -1.99
CA SER A 136 -28.14 -2.24 -2.03
C SER A 136 -28.37 -0.73 -2.10
N TRP A 137 -29.34 -0.31 -2.90
CA TRP A 137 -29.77 1.08 -3.03
C TRP A 137 -31.28 1.16 -2.75
N LEU A 138 -31.81 2.37 -2.59
CA LEU A 138 -33.21 2.62 -2.17
C LEU A 138 -33.49 2.29 -0.70
N TRP A 139 -32.52 2.48 0.19
CA TRP A 139 -32.69 2.36 1.65
C TRP A 139 -33.26 3.65 2.25
N ASN A 140 -34.55 3.90 2.03
CA ASN A 140 -35.25 5.11 2.47
C ASN A 140 -36.53 4.75 3.24
N ASP A 141 -36.88 5.60 4.20
CA ASP A 141 -38.18 5.57 4.88
C ASP A 141 -39.08 6.65 4.25
N GLU A 142 -40.29 6.28 3.83
CA GLU A 142 -41.25 7.18 3.19
C GLU A 142 -42.56 7.20 3.99
N ASP A 143 -43.01 8.38 4.42
CA ASP A 143 -44.25 8.55 5.17
C ASP A 143 -45.43 8.77 4.21
N LEU A 144 -46.26 7.73 4.03
CA LEU A 144 -47.45 7.81 3.18
C LEU A 144 -48.49 8.82 3.72
N PRO A 145 -49.17 9.60 2.84
CA PRO A 145 -50.11 10.63 3.27
C PRO A 145 -51.34 10.04 3.97
N GLN A 146 -51.98 10.87 4.80
CA GLN A 146 -53.25 10.50 5.43
C GLN A 146 -54.34 10.27 4.38
N CYS A 147 -55.15 9.24 4.61
CA CYS A 147 -56.25 8.86 3.73
C CYS A 147 -57.18 10.06 3.45
N PRO A 148 -57.51 10.34 2.18
CA PRO A 148 -58.41 11.43 1.84
C PRO A 148 -59.79 11.22 2.47
N SER A 149 -60.36 12.28 3.07
CA SER A 149 -61.58 12.21 3.89
C SER A 149 -62.84 11.70 3.16
N ASN A 150 -62.80 11.65 1.83
CA ASN A 150 -63.90 11.16 0.99
C ASN A 150 -63.88 9.64 0.77
N ASP A 151 -62.82 8.93 1.18
CA ASP A 151 -62.73 7.48 1.03
C ASP A 151 -62.70 6.79 2.40
N LYS A 152 -63.81 6.14 2.76
CA LYS A 152 -64.01 5.48 4.05
C LYS A 152 -63.19 4.19 4.20
N TYR A 153 -62.69 3.64 3.10
CA TYR A 153 -61.93 2.39 3.05
C TYR A 153 -60.45 2.59 2.69
N CYS A 154 -60.05 3.82 2.31
CA CYS A 154 -58.69 4.20 1.94
C CYS A 154 -58.04 3.18 0.99
N THR A 155 -58.58 3.07 -0.23
CA THR A 155 -58.20 1.97 -1.13
C THR A 155 -56.73 2.02 -1.58
N THR A 156 -56.18 3.21 -1.85
CA THR A 156 -54.75 3.39 -2.21
C THR A 156 -54.29 4.82 -1.89
N THR A 157 -53.19 4.97 -1.16
CA THR A 157 -52.40 6.21 -1.08
C THR A 157 -51.08 5.99 -1.80
N PHE A 158 -50.63 6.96 -2.59
CA PHE A 158 -49.35 6.90 -3.29
C PHE A 158 -48.63 8.25 -3.16
N ILE A 159 -47.30 8.20 -3.23
CA ILE A 159 -46.43 9.36 -3.35
C ILE A 159 -45.71 9.21 -4.68
N GLU A 160 -45.77 10.25 -5.53
CA GLU A 160 -44.88 10.35 -6.67
C GLU A 160 -43.53 10.90 -6.16
N THR A 161 -42.53 10.03 -6.09
CA THR A 161 -41.15 10.44 -5.84
C THR A 161 -40.50 10.94 -7.14
N ASP A 162 -39.52 11.82 -7.02
CA ASP A 162 -38.66 12.23 -8.16
C ASP A 162 -38.12 11.01 -8.93
N GLU A 163 -37.86 11.18 -10.23
CA GLU A 163 -37.31 10.13 -11.11
C GLU A 163 -36.02 9.53 -10.52
N LYS A 164 -36.12 8.34 -9.93
CA LYS A 164 -34.96 7.58 -9.43
C LYS A 164 -34.39 6.74 -10.58
N TYR A 165 -33.13 7.00 -10.92
CA TYR A 165 -32.41 6.27 -11.97
C TYR A 165 -31.96 4.89 -11.49
N LEU A 166 -32.17 3.87 -12.33
CA LEU A 166 -31.59 2.54 -12.13
C LEU A 166 -30.06 2.60 -12.15
N LYS A 167 -29.42 1.73 -11.39
CA LYS A 167 -27.96 1.60 -11.42
C LYS A 167 -27.52 0.92 -12.72
N ASP A 168 -26.41 1.40 -13.29
CA ASP A 168 -25.78 0.87 -14.51
C ASP A 168 -25.08 -0.49 -14.26
N SER A 169 -25.85 -1.50 -13.83
CA SER A 169 -25.39 -2.88 -13.62
C SER A 169 -26.36 -3.87 -14.26
N ILE A 170 -25.82 -4.88 -14.95
CA ILE A 170 -26.62 -5.94 -15.58
C ILE A 170 -26.96 -6.98 -14.51
N THR A 171 -27.98 -6.68 -13.70
CA THR A 171 -28.44 -7.48 -12.57
C THR A 171 -29.95 -7.42 -12.43
N SER A 172 -30.55 -8.47 -11.88
CA SER A 172 -31.93 -8.41 -11.38
C SER A 172 -31.92 -7.77 -10.00
N TRP A 173 -32.54 -6.60 -9.88
CA TRP A 173 -32.79 -5.95 -8.59
C TRP A 173 -34.10 -6.45 -8.01
N GLN A 174 -34.14 -6.71 -6.71
CA GLN A 174 -35.36 -7.05 -5.99
C GLN A 174 -35.65 -5.94 -4.98
N VAL A 175 -36.76 -5.24 -5.19
CA VAL A 175 -37.22 -4.18 -4.29
C VAL A 175 -38.14 -4.83 -3.26
N MET A 176 -37.74 -4.75 -1.99
CA MET A 176 -38.56 -5.20 -0.85
C MET A 176 -39.05 -3.97 -0.09
N ALA A 177 -40.36 -3.88 0.12
CA ALA A 177 -40.96 -2.83 0.93
C ALA A 177 -41.53 -3.42 2.23
N ILE A 178 -41.20 -2.79 3.36
CA ILE A 178 -41.72 -3.15 4.67
C ILE A 178 -42.45 -1.92 5.20
N SER A 179 -43.75 -2.04 5.44
CA SER A 179 -44.56 -0.96 6.00
C SER A 179 -44.98 -1.29 7.43
N ILE A 180 -45.07 -0.25 8.26
CA ILE A 180 -45.58 -0.36 9.63
C ILE A 180 -46.74 0.61 9.82
N SER A 181 -47.87 0.07 10.30
CA SER A 181 -49.08 0.83 10.60
C SER A 181 -49.49 0.59 12.04
N LYS A 182 -49.90 1.65 12.74
CA LYS A 182 -50.39 1.56 14.12
C LYS A 182 -51.63 0.67 14.27
N THR A 183 -52.45 0.57 13.22
CA THR A 183 -53.72 -0.18 13.24
C THR A 183 -53.62 -1.56 12.60
N HIS A 184 -52.81 -1.70 11.54
CA HIS A 184 -52.71 -2.95 10.76
C HIS A 184 -51.40 -3.73 11.02
N GLY A 185 -50.52 -3.23 11.88
CA GLY A 185 -49.26 -3.89 12.21
C GLY A 185 -48.22 -3.74 11.10
N ILE A 186 -47.37 -4.75 10.94
CA ILE A 186 -46.31 -4.78 9.93
C ILE A 186 -46.79 -5.55 8.71
N CYS A 187 -46.61 -4.99 7.52
CA CYS A 187 -46.86 -5.67 6.25
C CYS A 187 -45.56 -5.70 5.44
N VAL A 188 -45.10 -6.91 5.13
CA VAL A 188 -43.97 -7.15 4.22
C VAL A 188 -44.56 -7.38 2.84
N ALA A 189 -44.26 -6.49 1.91
CA ALA A 189 -44.72 -6.60 0.53
C ALA A 189 -43.96 -7.70 -0.22
N ASP A 190 -44.58 -8.26 -1.26
CA ASP A 190 -43.91 -9.19 -2.16
C ASP A 190 -42.74 -8.49 -2.87
N PRO A 191 -41.59 -9.17 -3.05
CA PRO A 191 -40.43 -8.59 -3.71
C PRO A 191 -40.76 -8.24 -5.16
N TYR A 192 -40.58 -6.97 -5.52
CA TYR A 192 -40.76 -6.52 -6.89
C TYR A 192 -39.45 -6.67 -7.67
N GLU A 193 -39.45 -7.55 -8.67
CA GLU A 193 -38.27 -7.83 -9.49
C GLU A 193 -38.14 -6.82 -10.64
N MET A 194 -36.97 -6.20 -10.74
CA MET A 194 -36.57 -5.28 -11.79
C MET A 194 -35.34 -5.81 -12.52
N ILE A 195 -35.52 -6.32 -13.74
CA ILE A 195 -34.44 -6.89 -14.54
C ILE A 195 -33.79 -5.77 -15.37
N VAL A 196 -32.54 -5.45 -15.06
CA VAL A 196 -31.73 -4.50 -15.85
C VAL A 196 -30.88 -5.31 -16.83
N LEU A 197 -31.28 -5.32 -18.11
CA LEU A 197 -30.59 -6.04 -19.18
C LEU A 197 -30.44 -5.15 -20.41
N LYS A 198 -29.26 -5.21 -21.03
CA LYS A 198 -29.02 -4.71 -22.39
C LYS A 198 -28.72 -5.89 -23.32
N ASN A 199 -29.46 -6.00 -24.42
CA ASN A 199 -29.25 -7.07 -25.40
C ASN A 199 -27.95 -6.90 -26.21
N PHE A 200 -27.46 -5.67 -26.30
CA PHE A 200 -26.18 -5.32 -26.91
C PHE A 200 -25.48 -4.30 -26.02
N PHE A 201 -24.25 -4.58 -25.62
CA PHE A 201 -23.43 -3.67 -24.84
C PHE A 201 -21.94 -3.95 -25.09
N ILE A 202 -21.12 -2.98 -24.72
CA ILE A 202 -19.66 -3.02 -24.83
C ILE A 202 -19.08 -3.08 -23.42
N ASP A 203 -18.03 -3.88 -23.20
CA ASP A 203 -17.18 -3.79 -22.02
C ASP A 203 -15.75 -3.48 -22.43
N LEU A 204 -15.24 -2.33 -21.98
CA LEU A 204 -13.89 -1.90 -22.24
C LEU A 204 -12.94 -2.44 -21.17
N LYS A 205 -12.04 -3.36 -21.51
CA LYS A 205 -10.99 -3.85 -20.61
C LYS A 205 -9.77 -2.94 -20.69
N LEU A 206 -9.51 -2.21 -19.60
CA LEU A 206 -8.31 -1.41 -19.39
C LEU A 206 -7.47 -2.03 -18.26
N PRO A 207 -6.13 -1.90 -18.29
CA PRO A 207 -5.30 -2.22 -17.14
C PRO A 207 -5.59 -1.25 -15.98
N TYR A 208 -5.22 -1.64 -14.76
CA TYR A 208 -5.35 -0.77 -13.58
C TYR A 208 -4.57 0.54 -13.77
N SER A 209 -3.34 0.43 -14.24
CA SER A 209 -2.43 1.54 -14.55
C SER A 209 -1.59 1.20 -15.77
N ALA A 210 -1.10 2.23 -16.46
CA ALA A 210 -0.20 2.15 -17.60
C ALA A 210 1.03 3.02 -17.36
N VAL A 211 2.23 2.56 -17.73
CA VAL A 211 3.41 3.42 -17.66
C VAL A 211 3.49 4.26 -18.93
N ARG A 212 3.89 5.53 -18.78
CA ARG A 212 4.16 6.44 -19.91
C ARG A 212 5.05 5.76 -20.96
N LYS A 213 4.67 5.88 -22.25
CA LYS A 213 5.34 5.31 -23.44
C LYS A 213 5.32 3.77 -23.60
N GLU A 214 4.61 3.03 -22.74
CA GLU A 214 4.30 1.62 -23.00
C GLU A 214 3.27 1.47 -24.12
N GLN A 215 3.35 0.39 -24.91
CA GLN A 215 2.36 0.09 -25.94
C GLN A 215 1.37 -0.92 -25.39
N ILE A 216 0.10 -0.57 -25.31
CA ILE A 216 -0.89 -1.41 -24.61
C ILE A 216 -1.96 -1.82 -25.60
N GLU A 217 -2.22 -3.13 -25.67
CA GLU A 217 -3.36 -3.68 -26.39
C GLU A 217 -4.58 -3.75 -25.46
N ILE A 218 -5.46 -2.76 -25.55
CA ILE A 218 -6.75 -2.75 -24.84
C ILE A 218 -7.80 -3.50 -25.65
N LYS A 219 -8.76 -4.14 -24.98
CA LYS A 219 -9.80 -4.96 -25.63
C LYS A 219 -11.18 -4.41 -25.33
N ALA A 220 -11.93 -4.05 -26.36
CA ALA A 220 -13.38 -3.81 -26.25
C ALA A 220 -14.11 -5.11 -26.54
N ILE A 221 -14.80 -5.67 -25.55
CA ILE A 221 -15.59 -6.89 -25.68
C ILE A 221 -17.02 -6.48 -25.98
N LEU A 222 -17.51 -6.82 -27.17
CA LEU A 222 -18.90 -6.61 -27.53
C LEU A 222 -19.69 -7.86 -27.23
N TYR A 223 -20.86 -7.71 -26.64
CA TYR A 223 -21.77 -8.81 -26.35
C TYR A 223 -23.03 -8.69 -27.19
N ASN A 224 -23.41 -9.79 -27.86
CA ASN A 224 -24.66 -9.89 -28.58
C ASN A 224 -25.55 -10.96 -27.93
N TYR A 225 -26.49 -10.54 -27.09
CA TYR A 225 -27.53 -11.40 -26.52
C TYR A 225 -28.81 -11.44 -27.37
N ASN A 226 -28.80 -10.84 -28.57
CA ASN A 226 -29.92 -11.05 -29.50
C ASN A 226 -29.85 -12.45 -30.13
N ALA A 227 -31.03 -12.98 -30.47
CA ALA A 227 -31.16 -14.24 -31.19
C ALA A 227 -30.65 -14.18 -32.64
N ASN A 228 -30.47 -12.97 -33.19
CA ASN A 228 -30.04 -12.72 -34.57
C ASN A 228 -28.55 -12.34 -34.65
N LYS A 229 -27.95 -12.59 -35.81
CA LYS A 229 -26.63 -12.05 -36.13
C LYS A 229 -26.73 -10.55 -36.32
N ILE A 230 -25.74 -9.81 -35.83
CA ILE A 230 -25.69 -8.36 -35.94
C ILE A 230 -24.39 -7.91 -36.59
N LYS A 231 -24.46 -6.86 -37.39
CA LYS A 231 -23.29 -6.18 -37.95
C LYS A 231 -23.08 -4.89 -37.21
N VAL A 232 -21.91 -4.71 -36.62
CA VAL A 232 -21.64 -3.62 -35.66
C VAL A 232 -20.47 -2.78 -36.16
N ARG A 233 -20.67 -1.46 -36.18
CA ARG A 233 -19.60 -0.48 -36.38
C ARG A 233 -19.07 -0.06 -35.02
N VAL A 234 -17.77 -0.25 -34.79
CA VAL A 234 -17.08 0.17 -33.57
C VAL A 234 -16.17 1.35 -33.89
N GLU A 235 -16.22 2.38 -33.06
CA GLU A 235 -15.46 3.62 -33.20
C GLU A 235 -14.64 3.88 -31.92
N LEU A 236 -13.32 4.06 -32.08
CA LEU A 236 -12.43 4.56 -31.03
C LEU A 236 -12.32 6.08 -31.17
N PHE A 237 -12.58 6.81 -30.09
CA PHE A 237 -12.48 8.27 -30.07
C PHE A 237 -11.04 8.73 -29.81
N GLU A 238 -10.67 9.85 -30.44
CA GLU A 238 -9.38 10.47 -30.23
C GLU A 238 -9.26 10.97 -28.79
N THR A 239 -8.12 10.69 -28.17
CA THR A 239 -7.68 11.29 -26.91
C THR A 239 -6.36 12.02 -27.18
N PRO A 240 -6.29 13.35 -27.07
CA PRO A 240 -5.13 14.14 -27.52
C PRO A 240 -3.79 13.73 -26.90
N THR A 241 -3.82 13.19 -25.68
CA THR A 241 -2.68 12.80 -24.85
C THR A 241 -2.28 11.34 -24.99
N VAL A 242 -3.00 10.57 -25.83
CA VAL A 242 -2.78 9.14 -26.07
C VAL A 242 -2.68 8.90 -27.57
N CYS A 243 -1.51 8.44 -28.02
CA CYS A 243 -1.32 7.99 -29.39
C CYS A 243 -2.15 6.72 -29.64
N SER A 244 -3.00 6.77 -30.66
CA SER A 244 -3.82 5.63 -31.10
C SER A 244 -3.96 5.66 -32.62
N ILE A 245 -4.66 4.68 -33.20
CA ILE A 245 -5.00 4.67 -34.63
C ILE A 245 -5.98 5.81 -34.98
N ALA A 246 -6.74 6.32 -34.01
CA ALA A 246 -7.60 7.48 -34.22
C ALA A 246 -6.74 8.75 -34.24
N THR A 247 -6.77 9.48 -35.36
CA THR A 247 -6.03 10.73 -35.55
C THR A 247 -6.96 11.95 -35.49
N LYS A 248 -6.40 13.15 -35.28
CA LYS A 248 -7.12 14.45 -35.30
C LYS A 248 -8.09 14.67 -36.45
N LYS A 249 -7.84 14.01 -37.59
CA LYS A 249 -8.63 14.18 -38.82
C LYS A 249 -9.53 12.99 -39.14
N THR A 250 -9.28 11.80 -38.58
CA THR A 250 -10.02 10.57 -38.91
C THR A 250 -10.31 9.73 -37.67
N LYS A 251 -11.60 9.49 -37.41
CA LYS A 251 -12.05 8.48 -36.43
C LYS A 251 -11.71 7.09 -36.95
N TYR A 252 -11.07 6.26 -36.13
CA TYR A 252 -10.88 4.85 -36.49
C TYR A 252 -12.22 4.12 -36.38
N ARG A 253 -12.68 3.56 -37.50
CA ARG A 253 -13.94 2.82 -37.61
C ARG A 253 -13.63 1.41 -38.10
N THR A 254 -14.10 0.42 -37.38
CA THR A 254 -14.08 -0.97 -37.83
C THR A 254 -15.49 -1.53 -37.85
N THR A 255 -15.79 -2.39 -38.83
CA THR A 255 -17.08 -3.08 -38.89
C THR A 255 -16.84 -4.56 -38.66
N ILE A 256 -17.55 -5.13 -37.70
CA ILE A 256 -17.46 -6.53 -37.32
C ILE A 256 -18.83 -7.20 -37.44
N GLU A 257 -18.83 -8.47 -37.79
CA GLU A 257 -20.04 -9.30 -37.75
C GLU A 257 -20.00 -10.17 -36.49
N MET A 258 -21.11 -10.19 -35.76
CA MET A 258 -21.27 -10.94 -34.52
C MET A 258 -22.38 -11.97 -34.66
N ASP A 259 -22.10 -13.20 -34.26
CA ASP A 259 -23.08 -14.27 -34.24
C ASP A 259 -24.04 -14.13 -33.06
N ARG A 260 -25.18 -14.84 -33.12
CA ARG A 260 -26.19 -14.87 -32.05
C ARG A 260 -25.60 -15.40 -30.75
N MET A 261 -25.94 -14.80 -29.60
CA MET A 261 -25.49 -15.26 -28.27
C MET A 261 -23.97 -15.41 -28.16
N THR A 262 -23.20 -14.54 -28.82
CA THR A 262 -21.72 -14.56 -28.78
C THR A 262 -21.14 -13.23 -28.32
N SER A 263 -19.91 -13.29 -27.82
CA SER A 263 -19.07 -12.13 -27.54
C SER A 263 -17.91 -12.04 -28.52
N ARG A 264 -17.54 -10.84 -28.95
CA ARG A 264 -16.39 -10.62 -29.83
C ARG A 264 -15.47 -9.53 -29.26
N ALA A 265 -14.19 -9.84 -29.14
CA ALA A 265 -13.18 -8.89 -28.68
C ALA A 265 -12.58 -8.12 -29.87
N VAL A 266 -12.50 -6.79 -29.74
CA VAL A 266 -11.85 -5.90 -30.68
C VAL A 266 -10.62 -5.29 -29.99
N PRO A 267 -9.40 -5.60 -30.46
CA PRO A 267 -8.19 -5.02 -29.88
C PRO A 267 -7.90 -3.63 -30.44
N PHE A 268 -7.47 -2.72 -29.56
CA PHE A 268 -6.94 -1.41 -29.93
C PHE A 268 -5.56 -1.23 -29.29
N VAL A 269 -4.59 -0.77 -30.07
CA VAL A 269 -3.26 -0.43 -29.58
C VAL A 269 -3.22 1.05 -29.23
N ILE A 270 -2.87 1.36 -27.98
CA ILE A 270 -2.75 2.72 -27.48
C ILE A 270 -1.38 2.94 -26.82
N ILE A 271 -0.88 4.18 -26.86
CA ILE A 271 0.41 4.58 -26.28
C ILE A 271 0.18 5.89 -25.50
N PRO A 272 0.24 5.87 -24.16
CA PRO A 272 0.03 7.06 -23.35
C PRO A 272 1.29 7.94 -23.31
N MET A 273 1.14 9.23 -23.61
CA MET A 273 2.26 10.17 -23.74
C MET A 273 2.44 11.07 -22.51
N GLU A 274 1.35 11.42 -21.83
CA GLU A 274 1.34 12.31 -20.67
C GLU A 274 0.90 11.59 -19.39
N LEU A 275 1.35 12.08 -18.23
CA LEU A 275 0.99 11.52 -16.92
C LEU A 275 -0.42 11.96 -16.51
N GLY A 276 -1.10 11.16 -15.69
CA GLY A 276 -2.41 11.49 -15.13
C GLY A 276 -3.54 10.57 -15.60
N LYS A 277 -4.79 10.99 -15.39
CA LYS A 277 -5.97 10.23 -15.79
C LYS A 277 -6.43 10.68 -17.16
N HIS A 278 -6.46 9.76 -18.12
CA HIS A 278 -6.88 10.03 -19.50
C HIS A 278 -8.09 9.19 -19.84
N THR A 279 -9.13 9.81 -20.37
CA THR A 279 -10.38 9.09 -20.58
C THR A 279 -10.45 8.47 -21.97
N ILE A 280 -10.58 7.14 -22.01
CA ILE A 280 -10.71 6.37 -23.23
C ILE A 280 -12.19 6.08 -23.49
N GLU A 281 -12.64 6.42 -24.70
CA GLU A 281 -14.04 6.27 -25.11
C GLU A 281 -14.16 5.41 -26.38
N VAL A 282 -15.00 4.38 -26.29
CA VAL A 282 -15.34 3.48 -27.41
C VAL A 282 -16.84 3.46 -27.57
N LYS A 283 -17.32 3.67 -28.80
CA LYS A 283 -18.74 3.54 -29.14
C LYS A 283 -18.95 2.46 -30.17
N ALA A 284 -20.11 1.83 -30.13
CA ALA A 284 -20.53 0.92 -31.18
C ALA A 284 -21.99 1.12 -31.53
N ALA A 285 -22.29 0.98 -32.83
CA ALA A 285 -23.64 1.10 -33.37
C ALA A 285 -23.92 -0.10 -34.29
N VAL A 286 -25.09 -0.69 -34.14
CA VAL A 286 -25.55 -1.81 -34.96
C VAL A 286 -26.10 -1.27 -36.29
N TYR A 287 -25.75 -1.92 -37.40
CA TYR A 287 -26.23 -1.59 -38.73
C TYR A 287 -27.73 -1.89 -38.86
N ASP A 288 -28.49 -1.00 -39.50
CA ASP A 288 -29.94 -1.10 -39.70
C ASP A 288 -30.76 -1.32 -38.41
N SER A 289 -30.26 -0.82 -37.27
CA SER A 289 -30.95 -0.87 -35.98
C SER A 289 -30.71 0.40 -35.17
N LEU A 290 -31.58 0.67 -34.20
CA LEU A 290 -31.42 1.76 -33.22
C LEU A 290 -30.52 1.35 -32.03
N LEU A 291 -29.96 0.13 -32.04
CA LEU A 291 -29.08 -0.36 -30.99
C LEU A 291 -27.70 0.29 -31.10
N SER A 292 -27.34 1.04 -30.07
CA SER A 292 -26.00 1.61 -29.90
C SER A 292 -25.63 1.63 -28.43
N ASP A 293 -24.35 1.49 -28.14
CA ASP A 293 -23.81 1.59 -26.79
C ASP A 293 -22.44 2.28 -26.82
N GLY A 294 -22.04 2.85 -25.69
CA GLY A 294 -20.78 3.58 -25.57
C GLY A 294 -20.24 3.48 -24.17
N VAL A 295 -18.94 3.22 -24.05
CA VAL A 295 -18.26 3.09 -22.76
C VAL A 295 -17.11 4.06 -22.70
N LYS A 296 -17.02 4.74 -21.56
CA LYS A 296 -15.99 5.69 -21.20
C LYS A 296 -15.33 5.23 -19.90
N LYS A 297 -14.01 4.99 -19.92
CA LYS A 297 -13.24 4.59 -18.73
C LYS A 297 -11.94 5.39 -18.66
N ASP A 298 -11.53 5.72 -17.45
CA ASP A 298 -10.28 6.45 -17.20
C ASP A 298 -9.09 5.49 -17.13
N LEU A 299 -8.06 5.77 -17.91
CA LEU A 299 -6.76 5.11 -17.85
C LEU A 299 -5.84 5.95 -16.96
N LEU A 300 -5.33 5.34 -15.89
CA LEU A 300 -4.32 5.95 -15.04
C LEU A 300 -2.93 5.76 -15.66
N VAL A 301 -2.28 6.85 -16.06
CA VAL A 301 -0.93 6.86 -16.62
C VAL A 301 0.07 7.33 -15.57
N VAL A 302 1.04 6.48 -15.27
CA VAL A 302 2.06 6.68 -14.25
C VAL A 302 3.43 6.85 -14.88
N SER A 303 4.36 7.46 -14.16
CA SER A 303 5.70 7.67 -14.71
C SER A 303 6.53 6.38 -14.71
N GLU A 304 7.56 6.40 -15.54
CA GLU A 304 8.69 5.51 -15.37
C GLU A 304 9.44 5.84 -14.04
N GLY A 305 10.01 4.82 -13.39
CA GLY A 305 10.69 4.98 -12.11
C GLY A 305 9.82 4.75 -10.86
N VAL A 306 10.43 4.99 -9.69
CA VAL A 306 9.81 4.81 -8.37
C VAL A 306 9.66 6.16 -7.68
N ARG A 307 8.48 6.47 -7.18
CA ARG A 307 8.23 7.70 -6.41
C ARG A 307 9.08 7.67 -5.14
N THR A 308 9.95 8.65 -4.98
CA THR A 308 10.94 8.71 -3.90
C THR A 308 10.85 10.04 -3.16
N GLU A 309 11.02 9.98 -1.85
CA GLU A 309 11.00 11.12 -0.93
C GLU A 309 12.45 11.49 -0.61
N LYS A 310 12.89 12.71 -0.94
CA LYS A 310 14.19 13.23 -0.45
C LYS A 310 13.94 13.89 0.91
N SER A 311 14.72 13.47 1.92
CA SER A 311 14.51 13.81 3.32
C SER A 311 14.54 15.32 3.63
N VAL A 312 13.92 15.62 4.76
CA VAL A 312 13.17 16.81 5.14
C VAL A 312 14.05 17.78 5.91
N VAL A 313 14.17 19.02 5.44
CA VAL A 313 14.68 20.08 6.33
C VAL A 313 13.56 20.40 7.32
N LYS A 314 13.74 20.00 8.58
CA LYS A 314 12.85 20.35 9.69
C LYS A 314 13.49 21.43 10.54
N VAL A 315 12.81 22.55 10.68
CA VAL A 315 13.27 23.65 11.52
C VAL A 315 12.20 24.01 12.53
N VAL A 316 12.64 24.13 13.78
CA VAL A 316 11.82 24.67 14.87
C VAL A 316 11.94 26.19 14.81
N LEU A 317 10.80 26.85 14.58
CA LEU A 317 10.66 28.31 14.61
C LEU A 317 10.35 28.73 16.04
N ASN A 318 11.28 29.39 16.71
CA ASN A 318 11.11 29.97 18.04
C ASN A 318 11.87 31.32 18.11
N PRO A 319 11.19 32.42 17.71
CA PRO A 319 11.80 33.76 17.68
C PRO A 319 12.23 34.25 19.07
N ALA A 320 11.48 33.88 20.12
CA ALA A 320 11.76 34.28 21.49
C ALA A 320 13.08 33.68 22.04
N ALA A 321 13.41 32.45 21.65
CA ALA A 321 14.70 31.85 22.01
C ALA A 321 15.89 32.44 21.22
N HIS A 322 15.64 33.02 20.05
CA HIS A 322 16.66 33.64 19.19
C HIS A 322 16.87 35.14 19.49
N GLY A 323 16.08 35.74 20.39
CA GLY A 323 16.22 37.16 20.74
C GLY A 323 15.86 38.13 19.61
N GLY A 324 15.07 37.70 18.61
CA GLY A 324 14.74 38.50 17.43
C GLY A 324 14.04 37.71 16.31
N PRO A 325 13.82 38.33 15.13
CA PRO A 325 13.26 37.66 13.95
C PRO A 325 14.13 36.48 13.51
N GLN A 326 13.57 35.27 13.46
CA GLN A 326 14.28 34.08 12.98
C GLN A 326 14.12 33.97 11.46
N VAL A 327 15.24 33.85 10.72
CA VAL A 327 15.24 33.74 9.25
C VAL A 327 15.90 32.43 8.82
N GLU A 328 15.14 31.60 8.12
CA GLU A 328 15.58 30.30 7.61
C GLU A 328 15.58 30.29 6.07
N LYS A 329 16.64 29.75 5.47
CA LYS A 329 16.79 29.65 4.01
C LYS A 329 16.91 28.19 3.59
N VAL A 330 16.05 27.76 2.68
CA VAL A 330 16.04 26.40 2.13
C VAL A 330 16.17 26.46 0.60
N GLN A 331 17.15 25.73 0.07
CA GLN A 331 17.40 25.61 -1.37
C GLN A 331 16.80 24.29 -1.90
N SER A 332 16.10 24.37 -3.03
CA SER A 332 15.50 23.20 -3.69
C SER A 332 16.27 22.84 -4.96
N GLU A 333 17.13 21.83 -4.89
CA GLU A 333 17.90 21.34 -6.05
C GLU A 333 17.25 20.11 -6.70
N ILE A 334 17.43 19.96 -8.01
CA ILE A 334 16.99 18.79 -8.79
C ILE A 334 17.85 17.57 -8.41
N PRO A 335 17.27 16.48 -7.88
CA PRO A 335 18.03 15.28 -7.58
C PRO A 335 18.63 14.65 -8.85
N LYS A 336 19.91 14.25 -8.80
CA LYS A 336 20.61 13.51 -9.88
C LYS A 336 19.81 12.36 -10.49
N LYS A 337 19.03 11.68 -9.65
CA LYS A 337 18.33 10.44 -9.98
C LYS A 337 16.94 10.68 -10.58
N GLN A 338 16.52 11.92 -10.79
CA GLN A 338 15.16 12.22 -11.27
C GLN A 338 14.94 11.74 -12.71
N VAL A 339 13.77 11.15 -12.93
CA VAL A 339 13.26 10.79 -14.25
C VAL A 339 12.96 12.04 -15.08
N PRO A 340 13.48 12.19 -16.31
CA PRO A 340 13.26 13.36 -17.15
C PRO A 340 11.77 13.65 -17.41
N ASN A 341 11.39 14.94 -17.48
CA ASN A 341 10.02 15.39 -17.75
C ASN A 341 8.99 14.80 -16.78
N THR A 342 9.35 14.62 -15.51
CA THR A 342 8.41 14.27 -14.44
C THR A 342 8.20 15.46 -13.50
N PRO A 343 6.99 15.64 -12.97
CA PRO A 343 6.74 16.67 -11.98
C PRO A 343 7.52 16.30 -10.71
N ALA A 344 8.38 17.19 -10.28
CA ALA A 344 8.96 17.14 -8.95
C ALA A 344 8.50 18.38 -8.21
N THR A 345 7.96 18.16 -7.02
CA THR A 345 7.30 19.20 -6.24
C THR A 345 7.92 19.23 -4.87
N THR A 346 8.34 20.42 -4.43
CA THR A 346 8.77 20.62 -3.06
C THR A 346 7.60 21.19 -2.28
N CYS A 347 7.08 20.39 -1.35
CA CYS A 347 5.98 20.77 -0.49
C CYS A 347 6.53 21.22 0.86
N PHE A 348 6.19 22.42 1.29
CA PHE A 348 6.53 22.90 2.63
C PHE A 348 5.27 23.08 3.46
N LYS A 349 5.39 22.81 4.76
CA LYS A 349 4.29 22.93 5.70
C LYS A 349 4.75 23.55 7.00
N VAL A 350 3.86 24.30 7.62
CA VAL A 350 4.06 24.92 8.92
C VAL A 350 2.90 24.53 9.84
N SER A 351 3.24 24.05 11.04
CA SER A 351 2.28 23.72 12.08
C SER A 351 2.63 24.45 13.38
N GLY A 352 1.60 25.03 14.02
CA GLY A 352 1.73 25.73 15.30
C GLY A 352 1.68 24.81 16.50
N GLU A 353 0.78 23.82 16.48
CA GLU A 353 0.67 22.82 17.54
C GLU A 353 1.58 21.62 17.27
N GLN A 354 2.30 21.18 18.30
CA GLN A 354 3.26 20.07 18.22
C GLN A 354 2.60 18.75 17.82
N LEU A 355 1.34 18.56 18.23
CA LEU A 355 0.53 17.38 17.93
C LEU A 355 -0.49 17.57 16.82
N GLY A 356 -0.62 18.79 16.27
CA GLY A 356 -1.70 19.14 15.34
C GLY A 356 -1.77 18.20 14.14
N GLN A 357 -0.61 17.88 13.54
CA GLN A 357 -0.53 16.97 12.40
C GLN A 357 -0.91 15.53 12.75
N THR A 358 -0.47 15.01 13.90
CA THR A 358 -0.78 13.63 14.32
C THR A 358 -2.26 13.51 14.68
N ILE A 359 -2.84 14.52 15.34
CA ILE A 359 -4.28 14.56 15.70
C ILE A 359 -5.15 14.72 14.45
N GLU A 360 -4.81 15.65 13.56
CA GLU A 360 -5.53 15.83 12.30
C GLU A 360 -5.55 14.52 11.52
N LYS A 361 -4.37 13.88 11.36
CA LYS A 361 -4.26 12.59 10.69
C LYS A 361 -4.93 11.43 11.41
N ALA A 362 -4.94 11.40 12.74
CA ALA A 362 -5.57 10.37 13.56
C ALA A 362 -7.11 10.50 13.62
N ILE A 363 -7.69 11.55 13.04
CA ILE A 363 -9.15 11.79 13.05
C ILE A 363 -9.75 11.91 11.64
N THR A 364 -9.08 12.54 10.67
CA THR A 364 -9.71 12.86 9.37
C THR A 364 -9.72 11.73 8.35
N GLY A 365 -8.87 10.71 8.46
CA GLY A 365 -8.83 9.57 7.52
C GLY A 365 -8.36 9.91 6.08
N ASP A 366 -8.40 11.17 5.66
CA ASP A 366 -8.17 11.61 4.27
C ASP A 366 -6.70 11.93 3.92
N SER A 367 -5.78 11.84 4.88
CA SER A 367 -4.39 12.26 4.67
C SER A 367 -3.45 11.08 4.37
N MET A 368 -3.32 10.75 3.08
CA MET A 368 -2.25 9.93 2.47
C MET A 368 -1.69 8.81 3.37
N GLY A 369 -2.35 7.65 3.36
CA GLY A 369 -1.71 6.33 3.33
C GLY A 369 -0.69 5.94 4.41
N SER A 370 -0.72 6.47 5.65
CA SER A 370 0.21 5.93 6.67
C SER A 370 -0.21 5.97 8.14
N LEU A 371 -1.36 6.54 8.54
CA LEU A 371 -1.72 6.59 9.98
C LEU A 371 -3.20 6.35 10.34
N ILE A 372 -4.11 6.25 9.35
CA ILE A 372 -5.42 5.61 9.53
C ILE A 372 -5.71 4.80 8.28
N VAL A 373 -5.87 3.49 8.46
CA VAL A 373 -6.67 2.62 7.60
C VAL A 373 -7.82 2.14 8.49
N GLN A 374 -8.98 1.81 7.90
CA GLN A 374 -10.01 1.07 8.63
C GLN A 374 -9.33 -0.08 9.41
N PRO A 375 -9.63 -0.29 10.70
CA PRO A 375 -9.06 -1.41 11.43
C PRO A 375 -9.34 -2.68 10.62
N THR A 376 -8.26 -3.33 10.23
CA THR A 376 -8.22 -4.48 9.34
C THR A 376 -6.97 -5.27 9.70
N GLY A 377 -6.94 -6.55 9.35
CA GLY A 377 -5.76 -7.39 9.59
C GLY A 377 -5.87 -8.27 10.83
N CYS A 378 -4.71 -8.57 11.44
CA CYS A 378 -4.60 -9.41 12.62
C CYS A 378 -4.85 -8.63 13.92
N GLY A 379 -4.97 -9.30 15.08
CA GLY A 379 -5.25 -8.63 16.36
C GLY A 379 -4.24 -7.52 16.69
N GLU A 380 -2.98 -7.70 16.32
CA GLU A 380 -1.95 -6.67 16.47
C GLU A 380 -2.23 -5.44 15.58
N GLN A 381 -2.49 -5.62 14.28
CA GLN A 381 -2.79 -4.52 13.34
C GLN A 381 -4.07 -3.76 13.72
N ASN A 382 -5.09 -4.48 14.17
CA ASN A 382 -6.34 -3.85 14.60
C ASN A 382 -6.10 -2.92 15.81
N MET A 383 -5.28 -3.35 16.78
CA MET A 383 -4.91 -2.53 17.93
C MET A 383 -4.06 -1.30 17.56
N ILE A 384 -3.24 -1.39 16.51
CA ILE A 384 -2.52 -0.23 15.93
C ILE A 384 -3.52 0.84 15.49
N TYR A 385 -4.50 0.46 14.67
CA TYR A 385 -5.47 1.40 14.10
C TYR A 385 -6.47 1.94 15.12
N MET A 386 -6.67 1.25 16.24
CA MET A 386 -7.53 1.71 17.34
C MET A 386 -6.82 2.70 18.29
N THR A 387 -5.52 2.52 18.55
CA THR A 387 -4.84 3.25 19.63
C THR A 387 -4.59 4.73 19.32
N LEU A 388 -4.28 5.08 18.07
CA LEU A 388 -4.11 6.47 17.65
C LEU A 388 -5.39 7.32 17.77
N PRO A 389 -6.55 6.93 17.19
CA PRO A 389 -7.79 7.70 17.34
C PRO A 389 -8.25 7.75 18.80
N LEU A 390 -8.02 6.68 19.59
CA LEU A 390 -8.31 6.67 21.02
C LEU A 390 -7.50 7.74 21.77
N THR A 391 -6.19 7.80 21.54
CA THR A 391 -5.28 8.74 22.20
C THR A 391 -5.60 10.18 21.79
N ALA A 392 -5.89 10.42 20.50
CA ALA A 392 -6.32 11.72 20.00
C ALA A 392 -7.65 12.17 20.63
N THR A 393 -8.62 11.24 20.75
CA THR A 393 -9.92 11.52 21.37
C THR A 393 -9.75 11.88 22.84
N HIS A 394 -8.95 11.11 23.59
CA HIS A 394 -8.67 11.39 25.00
C HIS A 394 -8.00 12.76 25.19
N TYR A 395 -7.03 13.11 24.35
CA TYR A 395 -6.39 14.43 24.37
C TYR A 395 -7.39 15.56 24.11
N LEU A 396 -8.21 15.44 23.07
CA LEU A 396 -9.18 16.47 22.69
C LEU A 396 -10.34 16.60 23.68
N ASP A 397 -10.79 15.51 24.29
CA ASP A 397 -11.79 15.51 25.36
C ASP A 397 -11.21 16.17 26.63
N THR A 398 -9.97 15.83 27.01
CA THR A 398 -9.30 16.40 28.20
C THR A 398 -9.02 17.90 28.04
N THR A 399 -8.59 18.34 26.85
CA THR A 399 -8.25 19.74 26.58
C THR A 399 -9.46 20.59 26.15
N VAL A 400 -10.61 19.97 25.88
CA VAL A 400 -11.84 20.59 25.39
C VAL A 400 -11.60 21.38 24.09
N GLN A 401 -11.04 20.72 23.08
CA GLN A 401 -10.58 21.37 21.83
C GLN A 401 -11.29 20.89 20.56
N TRP A 402 -12.39 20.15 20.68
CA TRP A 402 -13.15 19.63 19.53
C TRP A 402 -13.69 20.71 18.59
N GLU A 403 -14.01 21.89 19.10
CA GLU A 403 -14.46 23.03 18.28
C GLU A 403 -13.42 23.41 17.22
N LYS A 404 -12.12 23.21 17.51
CA LYS A 404 -11.01 23.55 16.59
C LYS A 404 -10.83 22.54 15.47
N VAL A 405 -11.26 21.30 15.68
CA VAL A 405 -11.05 20.17 14.75
C VAL A 405 -12.30 19.87 13.94
N GLY A 406 -13.48 20.09 14.54
CA GLY A 406 -14.80 19.82 13.99
C GLY A 406 -15.58 18.84 14.88
N LEU A 407 -16.76 19.26 15.38
CA LEU A 407 -17.58 18.46 16.30
C LEU A 407 -18.04 17.12 15.69
N GLU A 408 -18.35 17.10 14.40
CA GLU A 408 -18.77 15.89 13.68
C GLU A 408 -17.70 14.79 13.69
N LYS A 409 -16.42 15.20 13.71
CA LYS A 409 -15.30 14.26 13.68
C LYS A 409 -15.17 13.45 14.98
N ARG A 410 -15.72 13.94 16.10
CA ARG A 410 -15.78 13.16 17.34
C ARG A 410 -16.63 11.91 17.17
N ALA A 411 -17.78 12.02 16.50
CA ALA A 411 -18.65 10.88 16.23
C ALA A 411 -17.95 9.85 15.33
N THR A 412 -17.20 10.30 14.32
CA THR A 412 -16.38 9.44 13.46
C THR A 412 -15.28 8.72 14.23
N ALA A 413 -14.54 9.43 15.11
CA ALA A 413 -13.51 8.82 15.94
C ALA A 413 -14.09 7.74 16.88
N VAL A 414 -15.22 8.03 17.54
CA VAL A 414 -15.92 7.06 18.40
C VAL A 414 -16.40 5.84 17.60
N LYS A 415 -16.89 6.04 16.37
CA LYS A 415 -17.28 4.95 15.47
C LYS A 415 -16.08 4.04 15.18
N TYR A 416 -14.90 4.60 14.88
CA TYR A 416 -13.68 3.80 14.63
C TYR A 416 -13.21 3.05 15.87
N ILE A 417 -13.22 3.69 17.05
CA ILE A 417 -12.88 3.02 18.32
C ILE A 417 -13.83 1.85 18.59
N LYS A 418 -15.14 2.03 18.34
CA LYS A 418 -16.15 0.97 18.51
C LYS A 418 -15.95 -0.17 17.52
N MET A 419 -15.65 0.13 16.26
CA MET A 419 -15.34 -0.88 15.24
C MET A 419 -14.08 -1.67 15.61
N GLY A 420 -13.00 -0.99 16.03
CA GLY A 420 -11.76 -1.64 16.46
C GLY A 420 -11.99 -2.58 17.65
N TYR A 421 -12.79 -2.16 18.64
CA TYR A 421 -13.20 -3.03 19.74
C TYR A 421 -13.94 -4.28 19.27
N GLN A 422 -14.94 -4.13 18.39
CA GLN A 422 -15.72 -5.27 17.88
C GLN A 422 -14.88 -6.26 17.08
N GLN A 423 -13.95 -5.77 16.27
CA GLN A 423 -13.05 -6.62 15.51
C GLN A 423 -12.04 -7.34 16.40
N GLU A 424 -11.51 -6.68 17.44
CA GLU A 424 -10.52 -7.29 18.33
C GLU A 424 -11.11 -8.49 19.11
N LEU A 425 -12.41 -8.46 19.40
CA LEU A 425 -13.11 -9.57 20.04
C LEU A 425 -13.07 -10.86 19.21
N ALA A 426 -12.89 -10.79 17.89
CA ALA A 426 -12.72 -11.97 17.05
C ALA A 426 -11.40 -12.72 17.33
N PHE A 427 -10.40 -12.03 17.89
CA PHE A 427 -9.10 -12.60 18.26
C PHE A 427 -9.01 -13.04 19.72
N ARG A 428 -10.08 -12.83 20.49
CA ARG A 428 -10.20 -13.28 21.88
C ARG A 428 -10.43 -14.78 21.95
N LYS A 429 -9.70 -15.44 22.85
CA LYS A 429 -9.80 -16.87 23.14
C LYS A 429 -10.81 -17.15 24.26
N PRO A 430 -11.34 -18.39 24.34
CA PRO A 430 -12.26 -18.78 25.41
C PRO A 430 -11.67 -18.68 26.83
N ASP A 431 -10.34 -18.77 26.97
CA ASP A 431 -9.61 -18.63 28.23
C ASP A 431 -9.37 -17.17 28.64
N GLY A 432 -9.78 -16.20 27.80
CA GLY A 432 -9.65 -14.77 28.03
C GLY A 432 -8.37 -14.14 27.43
N ALA A 433 -7.48 -14.94 26.84
CA ALA A 433 -6.28 -14.44 26.18
C ALA A 433 -6.60 -13.81 24.81
N PHE A 434 -5.73 -12.91 24.36
CA PHE A 434 -5.75 -12.41 22.98
C PHE A 434 -4.61 -13.04 22.19
N ALA A 435 -4.93 -13.44 20.96
CA ALA A 435 -3.97 -14.02 20.03
C ALA A 435 -3.84 -13.13 18.80
N VAL A 436 -2.72 -13.22 18.10
CA VAL A 436 -2.51 -12.44 16.87
C VAL A 436 -3.50 -12.88 15.79
N TRP A 437 -3.74 -14.19 15.73
CA TRP A 437 -4.69 -14.81 14.82
C TRP A 437 -5.62 -15.74 15.60
N ALA A 438 -6.83 -15.94 15.09
CA ALA A 438 -7.84 -16.77 15.72
C ALA A 438 -7.43 -18.25 15.85
N ASP A 439 -6.44 -18.73 15.08
CA ASP A 439 -5.90 -20.10 15.11
C ASP A 439 -4.64 -20.26 15.97
N LYS A 440 -3.95 -19.17 16.35
CA LYS A 440 -2.71 -19.19 17.14
C LYS A 440 -2.96 -19.15 18.66
N PRO A 441 -2.01 -19.59 19.50
CA PRO A 441 -2.14 -19.49 20.96
C PRO A 441 -2.08 -18.01 21.44
N GLY A 442 -2.56 -17.76 22.65
CA GLY A 442 -2.55 -16.42 23.25
C GLY A 442 -1.15 -15.91 23.57
N SER A 443 -0.93 -14.61 23.33
CA SER A 443 0.33 -13.93 23.68
C SER A 443 0.13 -13.06 24.92
N ALA A 444 1.07 -13.13 25.85
CA ALA A 444 1.08 -12.35 27.08
C ALA A 444 1.22 -10.85 26.79
N TRP A 445 2.12 -10.47 25.88
CA TRP A 445 2.32 -9.08 25.52
C TRP A 445 1.08 -8.48 24.84
N LEU A 446 0.49 -9.19 23.86
CA LEU A 446 -0.71 -8.70 23.16
C LEU A 446 -1.89 -8.61 24.13
N THR A 447 -2.09 -9.62 24.97
CA THR A 447 -3.17 -9.63 25.98
C THR A 447 -3.02 -8.45 26.94
N ALA A 448 -1.81 -8.14 27.39
CA ALA A 448 -1.54 -6.98 28.24
C ALA A 448 -1.82 -5.66 27.50
N TYR A 449 -1.40 -5.55 26.23
CA TYR A 449 -1.64 -4.36 25.43
C TYR A 449 -3.14 -4.11 25.18
N VAL A 450 -3.89 -5.14 24.78
CA VAL A 450 -5.35 -5.08 24.60
C VAL A 450 -6.02 -4.66 25.90
N ALA A 451 -5.64 -5.26 27.03
CA ALA A 451 -6.18 -4.87 28.34
C ALA A 451 -5.91 -3.40 28.68
N LYS A 452 -4.70 -2.88 28.41
CA LYS A 452 -4.36 -1.46 28.58
C LYS A 452 -5.27 -0.57 27.73
N VAL A 453 -5.33 -0.83 26.42
CA VAL A 453 -6.06 0.02 25.47
C VAL A 453 -7.58 -0.06 25.70
N PHE A 454 -8.14 -1.22 26.04
CA PHE A 454 -9.56 -1.36 26.38
C PHE A 454 -9.90 -0.64 27.69
N SER A 455 -8.98 -0.64 28.66
CA SER A 455 -9.16 0.14 29.89
C SER A 455 -9.21 1.63 29.59
N MET A 456 -8.32 2.14 28.72
CA MET A 456 -8.37 3.53 28.24
C MET A 456 -9.63 3.84 27.42
N ALA A 457 -10.09 2.89 26.60
CA ALA A 457 -11.30 3.05 25.78
C ALA A 457 -12.59 3.05 26.59
N SER A 458 -12.60 2.47 27.79
CA SER A 458 -13.78 2.39 28.66
C SER A 458 -14.33 3.76 29.08
N ASP A 459 -13.50 4.80 29.06
CA ASP A 459 -13.91 6.17 29.36
C ASP A 459 -14.67 6.83 28.18
N ILE A 460 -14.60 6.27 26.97
CA ILE A 460 -15.19 6.81 25.73
C ILE A 460 -16.32 5.92 25.17
N ILE A 461 -16.12 4.59 25.18
CA ILE A 461 -17.09 3.60 24.68
C ILE A 461 -17.50 2.62 25.78
N SER A 462 -18.68 2.00 25.63
CA SER A 462 -19.12 0.94 26.53
C SER A 462 -18.33 -0.35 26.24
N VAL A 463 -17.37 -0.68 27.10
CA VAL A 463 -16.58 -1.91 27.07
C VAL A 463 -17.08 -2.86 28.15
N GLU A 464 -17.24 -4.14 27.83
CA GLU A 464 -17.60 -5.15 28.82
C GLU A 464 -16.44 -5.41 29.80
N ASP A 465 -16.63 -5.10 31.08
CA ASP A 465 -15.64 -5.32 32.14
C ASP A 465 -15.10 -6.76 32.19
N LYS A 466 -15.95 -7.74 31.87
CA LYS A 466 -15.58 -9.16 31.87
C LYS A 466 -14.41 -9.43 30.92
N VAL A 467 -14.38 -8.75 29.77
CA VAL A 467 -13.34 -8.90 28.74
C VAL A 467 -11.98 -8.49 29.30
N ILE A 468 -11.91 -7.32 29.95
CA ILE A 468 -10.67 -6.79 30.53
C ILE A 468 -10.23 -7.65 31.72
N CYS A 469 -11.15 -7.99 32.62
CA CYS A 469 -10.79 -8.68 33.85
C CYS A 469 -10.40 -10.15 33.62
N GLU A 470 -10.97 -10.83 32.62
CA GLU A 470 -10.53 -12.18 32.25
C GLU A 470 -9.14 -12.17 31.61
N ALA A 471 -8.82 -11.18 30.77
CA ALA A 471 -7.49 -10.99 30.21
C ALA A 471 -6.43 -10.77 31.30
N LEU A 472 -6.71 -9.88 32.26
CA LEU A 472 -5.81 -9.63 33.40
C LEU A 472 -5.69 -10.87 34.30
N LYS A 473 -6.78 -11.60 34.54
CA LYS A 473 -6.76 -12.86 35.31
C LYS A 473 -5.89 -13.91 34.61
N TRP A 474 -6.00 -14.05 33.29
CA TRP A 474 -5.19 -14.97 32.50
C TRP A 474 -3.70 -14.66 32.61
N LEU A 475 -3.30 -13.38 32.52
CA LEU A 475 -1.90 -12.95 32.68
C LEU A 475 -1.33 -13.35 34.04
N VAL A 476 -2.10 -13.16 35.11
CA VAL A 476 -1.67 -13.52 36.48
C VAL A 476 -1.50 -15.02 36.64
N LEU A 477 -2.39 -15.82 36.07
CA LEU A 477 -2.39 -17.27 36.29
C LEU A 477 -1.43 -18.03 35.37
N ASN A 478 -1.30 -17.59 34.11
CA ASN A 478 -0.59 -18.35 33.08
C ASN A 478 0.78 -17.75 32.70
N SER A 479 1.00 -16.45 32.94
CA SER A 479 2.22 -15.75 32.49
C SER A 479 3.14 -15.30 33.63
N GLN A 480 2.64 -15.18 34.87
CA GLN A 480 3.43 -14.74 36.02
C GLN A 480 4.15 -15.90 36.71
N GLN A 481 5.45 -15.75 36.94
CA GLN A 481 6.27 -16.66 37.74
C GLN A 481 6.24 -16.31 39.25
N PRO A 482 6.65 -17.22 40.14
CA PRO A 482 6.60 -17.00 41.60
C PRO A 482 7.43 -15.81 42.09
N ASP A 483 8.50 -15.47 41.38
CA ASP A 483 9.39 -14.33 41.61
C ASP A 483 8.80 -12.99 41.14
N GLY A 484 7.62 -13.01 40.51
CA GLY A 484 6.93 -11.83 40.00
C GLY A 484 7.21 -11.50 38.54
N ILE A 485 8.08 -12.27 37.87
CA ILE A 485 8.44 -12.07 36.46
C ILE A 485 7.30 -12.50 35.54
N PHE A 486 7.02 -11.73 34.49
CA PHE A 486 6.14 -12.18 33.41
C PHE A 486 6.95 -12.72 32.24
N LYS A 487 6.65 -13.96 31.83
CA LYS A 487 7.28 -14.60 30.67
C LYS A 487 6.31 -14.64 29.50
N GLU A 488 6.81 -14.34 28.31
CA GLU A 488 6.05 -14.49 27.08
C GLU A 488 5.84 -15.97 26.76
N THR A 489 4.58 -16.35 26.54
CA THR A 489 4.18 -17.71 26.15
C THR A 489 4.31 -17.92 24.64
N PHE A 490 3.94 -16.91 23.85
CA PHE A 490 3.99 -16.99 22.40
C PHE A 490 4.47 -15.67 21.80
N ALA A 491 5.41 -15.73 20.86
CA ALA A 491 5.98 -14.54 20.29
C ALA A 491 4.96 -13.78 19.41
N VAL A 492 4.54 -12.60 19.87
CA VAL A 492 3.98 -11.47 19.08
C VAL A 492 4.74 -11.29 17.76
N TYR A 493 4.02 -11.11 16.67
CA TYR A 493 4.56 -11.04 15.30
C TYR A 493 4.94 -9.61 14.90
N HIS A 494 4.11 -8.62 15.26
CA HIS A 494 4.35 -7.19 15.10
C HIS A 494 5.39 -6.70 16.12
N GLY A 495 6.66 -6.95 15.83
CA GLY A 495 7.80 -6.48 16.62
C GLY A 495 7.84 -4.96 16.81
N GLU A 496 7.19 -4.19 15.92
CA GLU A 496 6.90 -2.77 16.14
C GLU A 496 6.18 -2.56 17.45
N MET A 497 5.03 -3.20 17.66
CA MET A 497 4.23 -2.94 18.85
C MET A 497 4.95 -3.36 20.13
N VAL A 498 5.81 -4.37 20.06
CA VAL A 498 6.63 -4.83 21.19
C VAL A 498 7.71 -3.81 21.56
N GLY A 499 8.27 -3.09 20.59
CA GLY A 499 9.46 -2.25 20.82
C GLY A 499 10.68 -3.07 21.27
N ASN A 500 11.58 -2.46 22.05
CA ASN A 500 12.77 -3.15 22.58
C ASN A 500 12.48 -3.98 23.86
N VAL A 501 11.23 -4.39 24.10
CA VAL A 501 10.84 -5.17 25.29
C VAL A 501 11.52 -6.54 25.34
N ARG A 502 11.86 -7.12 24.18
CA ARG A 502 12.63 -8.37 24.06
C ARG A 502 14.15 -8.16 23.98
N GLY A 503 14.62 -6.94 24.18
CA GLY A 503 16.04 -6.60 24.10
C GLY A 503 16.86 -7.13 25.28
N LYS A 504 18.02 -6.51 25.50
CA LYS A 504 18.79 -6.73 26.73
C LYS A 504 17.93 -6.30 27.93
N ASP A 505 17.92 -7.11 29.00
CA ASP A 505 17.04 -6.98 30.17
C ASP A 505 15.53 -7.15 29.85
N ALA A 506 15.21 -8.14 29.01
CA ALA A 506 13.83 -8.48 28.60
C ALA A 506 12.91 -8.90 29.77
N ASP A 507 13.47 -9.54 30.80
CA ASP A 507 12.80 -9.91 32.04
C ASP A 507 12.17 -8.69 32.74
N ALA A 508 12.95 -7.62 32.88
CA ALA A 508 12.50 -6.37 33.48
C ALA A 508 11.51 -5.63 32.57
N SER A 509 11.79 -5.63 31.27
CA SER A 509 11.00 -4.89 30.29
C SER A 509 9.59 -5.49 30.14
N MET A 510 9.49 -6.80 29.96
CA MET A 510 8.21 -7.50 29.83
C MET A 510 7.36 -7.36 31.10
N THR A 511 7.99 -7.50 32.27
CA THR A 511 7.32 -7.35 33.56
C THR A 511 6.81 -5.92 33.77
N ALA A 512 7.59 -4.89 33.40
CA ALA A 512 7.16 -3.50 33.48
C ALA A 512 5.98 -3.20 32.54
N PHE A 513 6.00 -3.72 31.32
CA PHE A 513 4.91 -3.54 30.36
C PHE A 513 3.58 -4.14 30.86
N VAL A 514 3.61 -5.37 31.36
CA VAL A 514 2.43 -6.03 31.94
C VAL A 514 1.94 -5.29 33.20
N LEU A 515 2.87 -4.81 34.03
CA LEU A 515 2.52 -4.02 35.21
C LEU A 515 1.80 -2.71 34.84
N ILE A 516 2.25 -2.00 33.81
CA ILE A 516 1.59 -0.78 33.31
C ILE A 516 0.15 -1.10 32.87
N ALA A 517 -0.05 -2.19 32.11
CA ALA A 517 -1.39 -2.61 31.70
C ALA A 517 -2.31 -2.95 32.90
N MET A 518 -1.77 -3.65 33.90
CA MET A 518 -2.50 -3.95 35.15
C MET A 518 -2.81 -2.68 35.96
N GLN A 519 -1.93 -1.68 35.93
CA GLN A 519 -2.14 -0.40 36.61
C GLN A 519 -3.28 0.41 35.98
N GLU A 520 -3.38 0.44 34.65
CA GLU A 520 -4.48 1.13 33.95
C GLU A 520 -5.82 0.40 34.15
N GLY A 521 -5.84 -0.94 34.08
CA GLY A 521 -7.05 -1.74 34.33
C GLY A 521 -7.44 -1.88 35.81
N ARG A 522 -6.64 -1.32 36.74
CA ARG A 522 -6.82 -1.49 38.19
C ARG A 522 -8.20 -1.01 38.66
N ARG A 523 -8.65 0.16 38.18
CA ARG A 523 -9.91 0.79 38.63
C ARG A 523 -11.12 -0.12 38.40
N MET A 524 -11.10 -0.93 37.33
CA MET A 524 -12.23 -1.75 36.91
C MET A 524 -12.19 -3.18 37.47
N CYS A 525 -10.99 -3.76 37.61
CA CYS A 525 -10.85 -5.20 37.88
C CYS A 525 -10.43 -5.55 39.31
N ILE A 526 -10.14 -4.57 40.17
CA ILE A 526 -9.65 -4.82 41.53
C ILE A 526 -10.64 -5.60 42.40
N GLU A 527 -11.94 -5.38 42.25
CA GLU A 527 -12.98 -6.11 43.00
C GLU A 527 -13.31 -7.47 42.38
N LYS A 528 -13.13 -7.63 41.07
CA LYS A 528 -13.50 -8.84 40.31
C LYS A 528 -12.39 -9.89 40.32
N VAL A 529 -11.12 -9.49 40.48
CA VAL A 529 -9.94 -10.37 40.44
C VAL A 529 -9.14 -10.23 41.73
N ALA A 530 -9.41 -11.09 42.71
CA ALA A 530 -8.77 -11.05 44.02
C ALA A 530 -7.24 -11.22 43.99
N SER A 531 -6.70 -11.92 42.99
CA SER A 531 -5.25 -12.15 42.85
C SER A 531 -4.48 -10.97 42.25
N LEU A 532 -5.17 -9.97 41.68
CA LEU A 532 -4.57 -8.86 40.93
C LEU A 532 -3.68 -7.96 41.81
N PRO A 533 -4.11 -7.48 42.99
CA PRO A 533 -3.26 -6.62 43.84
C PRO A 533 -1.96 -7.31 44.29
N GLY A 534 -2.06 -8.60 44.66
CA GLY A 534 -0.90 -9.39 45.08
C GLY A 534 0.10 -9.63 43.93
N SER A 535 -0.41 -9.84 42.71
CA SER A 535 0.42 -9.93 41.51
C SER A 535 1.18 -8.63 41.22
N MET A 536 0.50 -7.49 41.28
CA MET A 536 1.11 -6.18 41.01
C MET A 536 2.22 -5.84 42.01
N GLU A 537 2.03 -6.19 43.29
CA GLU A 537 3.05 -5.92 44.32
C GLU A 537 4.31 -6.78 44.11
N ARG A 538 4.15 -8.07 43.78
CA ARG A 538 5.31 -8.94 43.44
C ARG A 538 6.11 -8.40 42.26
N ALA A 539 5.41 -8.00 41.18
CA ALA A 539 6.06 -7.40 40.02
C ALA A 539 6.78 -6.09 40.38
N THR A 540 6.17 -5.24 41.22
CA THR A 540 6.78 -3.99 41.70
C THR A 540 8.07 -4.27 42.48
N ILE A 541 8.05 -5.21 43.43
CA ILE A 541 9.22 -5.58 44.23
C ILE A 541 10.36 -6.08 43.34
N PHE A 542 10.06 -6.95 42.39
CA PHE A 542 11.04 -7.45 41.42
C PHE A 542 11.71 -6.31 40.63
N LEU A 543 10.89 -5.41 40.05
CA LEU A 543 11.39 -4.30 39.24
C LEU A 543 12.24 -3.32 40.04
N GLN A 544 11.88 -3.04 41.30
CA GLN A 544 12.69 -2.20 42.19
C GLN A 544 14.07 -2.79 42.48
N GLY A 545 14.13 -4.12 42.69
CA GLY A 545 15.40 -4.82 42.87
C GLY A 545 16.27 -4.79 41.61
N ARG A 546 15.65 -4.98 40.43
CA ARG A 546 16.36 -5.06 39.15
C ARG A 546 16.85 -3.70 38.64
N LEU A 547 16.16 -2.59 38.97
CA LEU A 547 16.42 -1.25 38.44
C LEU A 547 17.90 -0.81 38.51
N LYS A 548 18.60 -1.10 39.62
CA LYS A 548 20.02 -0.72 39.81
C LYS A 548 21.01 -1.50 38.94
N THR A 549 20.58 -2.64 38.41
CA THR A 549 21.40 -3.58 37.63
C THR A 549 21.12 -3.51 36.13
N LEU A 550 20.16 -2.67 35.70
CA LEU A 550 19.79 -2.53 34.30
C LEU A 550 20.90 -1.82 33.53
N THR A 551 21.16 -2.32 32.32
CA THR A 551 22.17 -1.77 31.42
C THR A 551 21.54 -1.06 30.22
N ASN A 552 20.36 -1.52 29.81
CA ASN A 552 19.64 -1.00 28.66
C ASN A 552 18.83 0.26 29.01
N PRO A 553 19.11 1.44 28.40
CA PRO A 553 18.35 2.67 28.65
C PRO A 553 16.84 2.54 28.39
N TYR A 554 16.43 1.69 27.45
CA TYR A 554 15.01 1.40 27.18
C TYR A 554 14.32 0.74 28.38
N ALA A 555 14.96 -0.30 28.94
CA ALA A 555 14.44 -1.01 30.11
C ALA A 555 14.36 -0.07 31.32
N VAL A 556 15.37 0.77 31.53
CA VAL A 556 15.39 1.77 32.61
C VAL A 556 14.22 2.73 32.50
N ALA A 557 13.96 3.28 31.31
CA ALA A 557 12.87 4.23 31.09
C ALA A 557 11.49 3.62 31.36
N MET A 558 11.23 2.41 30.84
CA MET A 558 9.94 1.74 31.00
C MET A 558 9.70 1.26 32.44
N VAL A 559 10.73 0.74 33.12
CA VAL A 559 10.63 0.38 34.54
C VAL A 559 10.35 1.64 35.37
N SER A 560 11.05 2.74 35.09
CA SER A 560 10.83 4.02 35.78
C SER A 560 9.39 4.52 35.62
N TYR A 561 8.80 4.40 34.43
CA TYR A 561 7.39 4.74 34.20
C TYR A 561 6.41 3.84 34.99
N SER A 562 6.67 2.53 35.03
CA SER A 562 5.84 1.60 35.83
C SER A 562 5.89 1.91 37.34
N LEU A 563 7.05 2.36 37.85
CA LEU A 563 7.24 2.75 39.25
C LEU A 563 6.67 4.14 39.56
N ALA A 564 6.65 5.05 38.58
CA ALA A 564 6.06 6.38 38.71
C ALA A 564 4.56 6.33 39.08
N HIS A 565 3.82 5.34 38.57
CA HIS A 565 2.40 5.11 38.93
C HIS A 565 2.17 4.84 40.42
N LYS A 566 3.19 4.38 41.15
CA LYS A 566 3.16 4.16 42.60
C LYS A 566 3.84 5.30 43.38
N GLY A 567 4.23 6.37 42.70
CA GLY A 567 5.00 7.47 43.30
C GLY A 567 6.42 7.07 43.71
N LYS A 568 6.97 5.98 43.15
CA LYS A 568 8.30 5.43 43.51
C LYS A 568 9.33 5.66 42.39
N LEU A 569 9.29 6.81 41.73
CA LEU A 569 10.22 7.15 40.65
C LEU A 569 11.61 7.52 41.19
N ASP A 570 12.66 6.86 40.72
CA ASP A 570 14.05 7.23 40.98
C ASP A 570 14.58 8.09 39.82
N GLN A 571 14.59 9.41 40.02
CA GLN A 571 15.01 10.36 38.98
C GLN A 571 16.52 10.28 38.69
N GLU A 572 17.36 9.97 39.70
CA GLU A 572 18.81 9.92 39.53
C GLU A 572 19.23 8.78 38.62
N ILE A 573 18.66 7.59 38.82
CA ILE A 573 18.91 6.44 37.95
C ILE A 573 18.41 6.71 36.52
N LEU A 574 17.24 7.33 36.38
CA LEU A 574 16.67 7.64 35.07
C LEU A 574 17.60 8.59 34.27
N PHE A 575 18.02 9.70 34.86
CA PHE A 575 18.87 10.68 34.17
C PHE A 575 20.32 10.21 33.98
N LYS A 576 20.84 9.31 34.82
CA LYS A 576 22.17 8.69 34.63
C LYS A 576 22.31 7.97 33.28
N HIS A 577 21.22 7.42 32.76
CA HIS A 577 21.18 6.74 31.45
C HIS A 577 20.71 7.64 30.30
N SER A 578 20.53 8.94 30.56
CA SER A 578 20.14 9.93 29.54
C SER A 578 21.36 10.51 28.82
N THR A 579 21.16 10.88 27.55
CA THR A 579 22.11 11.65 26.75
C THR A 579 21.67 13.12 26.78
N GLU A 580 22.55 14.00 27.27
CA GLU A 580 22.29 15.46 27.39
C GLU A 580 21.02 15.82 28.17
N HIS A 581 20.50 14.94 29.04
CA HIS A 581 19.21 15.10 29.72
C HIS A 581 18.01 15.31 28.76
N THR A 582 18.13 14.91 27.49
CA THR A 582 17.09 15.10 26.47
C THR A 582 16.53 13.80 25.91
N HIS A 583 17.33 12.74 25.81
CA HIS A 583 16.91 11.48 25.19
C HIS A 583 17.67 10.24 25.73
N TRP A 584 17.11 9.05 25.55
CA TRP A 584 17.66 7.77 26.03
C TRP A 584 18.09 6.89 24.85
N THR A 585 19.39 6.93 24.52
CA THR A 585 19.95 6.29 23.33
C THR A 585 20.02 4.77 23.46
N VAL A 586 19.49 4.07 22.45
CA VAL A 586 19.57 2.61 22.33
C VAL A 586 20.50 2.27 21.17
N ALA A 587 21.56 1.51 21.43
CA ALA A 587 22.58 1.18 20.44
C ALA A 587 21.96 0.43 19.23
N GLY A 588 22.22 0.96 18.03
CA GLY A 588 21.88 0.30 16.76
C GLY A 588 20.45 0.49 16.24
N ASN A 589 19.57 1.21 16.95
CA ASN A 589 18.21 1.49 16.44
C ASN A 589 17.65 2.84 16.94
N HIS A 590 17.41 3.76 15.99
CA HIS A 590 16.89 5.10 16.28
C HIS A 590 15.42 5.07 16.77
N GLN A 591 14.60 4.12 16.31
CA GLN A 591 13.21 4.00 16.73
C GLN A 591 13.10 3.65 18.22
N PHE A 592 13.86 2.65 18.68
CA PHE A 592 13.89 2.30 20.11
C PHE A 592 14.38 3.44 21.01
N THR A 593 15.20 4.34 20.48
CA THR A 593 15.60 5.57 21.18
C THR A 593 14.40 6.51 21.37
N MET A 594 13.53 6.66 20.36
CA MET A 594 12.30 7.45 20.47
C MET A 594 11.34 6.85 21.49
N GLU A 595 11.15 5.53 21.48
CA GLU A 595 10.27 4.81 22.41
C GLU A 595 10.76 4.93 23.86
N ALA A 596 12.05 4.68 24.10
CA ALA A 596 12.66 4.83 25.43
C ALA A 596 12.46 6.25 25.96
N THR A 597 12.67 7.24 25.09
CA THR A 597 12.51 8.66 25.43
C THR A 597 11.04 9.02 25.72
N ALA A 598 10.08 8.40 25.01
CA ALA A 598 8.65 8.57 25.30
C ALA A 598 8.24 7.97 26.65
N TYR A 599 8.75 6.79 27.02
CA TYR A 599 8.52 6.22 28.35
C TYR A 599 9.12 7.09 29.46
N ALA A 600 10.32 7.62 29.25
CA ALA A 600 10.94 8.54 30.21
C ALA A 600 10.12 9.83 30.37
N LEU A 601 9.60 10.39 29.27
CA LEU A 601 8.69 11.53 29.29
C LEU A 601 7.42 11.23 30.10
N LEU A 602 6.77 10.09 29.85
CA LEU A 602 5.58 9.67 30.60
C LEU A 602 5.88 9.49 32.10
N ALA A 603 7.05 8.95 32.46
CA ALA A 603 7.48 8.81 33.85
C ALA A 603 7.58 10.18 34.56
N LEU A 604 8.19 11.17 33.90
CA LEU A 604 8.34 12.52 34.43
C LEU A 604 6.99 13.27 34.53
N VAL A 605 6.12 13.11 33.52
CA VAL A 605 4.77 13.69 33.54
C VAL A 605 3.94 13.12 34.69
N LYS A 606 3.97 11.80 34.90
CA LYS A 606 3.27 11.17 36.04
C LYS A 606 3.84 11.60 37.40
N ALA A 607 5.13 11.95 37.47
CA ALA A 607 5.75 12.51 38.66
C ALA A 607 5.51 14.02 38.86
N GLY A 608 4.88 14.71 37.90
CA GLY A 608 4.62 16.15 37.96
C GLY A 608 5.82 17.04 37.61
N GLU A 609 6.88 16.49 37.02
CA GLU A 609 8.15 17.17 36.72
C GLU A 609 8.15 17.83 35.33
N PHE A 610 7.24 18.79 35.10
CA PHE A 610 7.00 19.37 33.77
C PHE A 610 8.18 20.20 33.22
N GLU A 611 8.98 20.84 34.06
CA GLU A 611 10.12 21.67 33.61
C GLU A 611 11.22 20.82 32.97
N LYS A 612 11.52 19.66 33.56
CA LYS A 612 12.49 18.69 33.03
C LYS A 612 11.97 17.95 31.80
N ALA A 613 10.65 17.82 31.65
CA ALA A 613 9.99 17.20 30.50
C ALA A 613 10.05 18.07 29.22
N GLY A 614 10.08 19.40 29.34
CA GLY A 614 10.03 20.32 28.20
C GLY A 614 11.13 20.11 27.13
N PRO A 615 12.43 19.98 27.50
CA PRO A 615 13.50 19.69 26.55
C PRO A 615 13.33 18.36 25.81
N ILE A 616 12.79 17.34 26.48
CA ILE A 616 12.55 16.00 25.92
C ILE A 616 11.48 16.08 24.81
N VAL A 617 10.39 16.81 25.06
CA VAL A 617 9.33 17.05 24.08
C VAL A 617 9.88 17.77 22.84
N ASN A 618 10.71 18.78 23.02
CA ASN A 618 11.36 19.49 21.90
C ASN A 618 12.26 18.58 21.07
N TRP A 619 12.97 17.64 21.69
CA TRP A 619 13.78 16.67 20.98
C TRP A 619 12.91 15.70 20.19
N LEU A 620 11.86 15.13 20.80
CA LEU A 620 10.92 14.22 20.12
C LEU A 620 10.27 14.88 18.90
N ASN A 621 9.85 16.14 19.01
CA ASN A 621 9.24 16.87 17.89
C ASN A 621 10.17 17.05 16.68
N LYS A 622 11.49 17.10 16.89
CA LYS A 622 12.46 17.15 15.78
C LYS A 622 12.56 15.82 15.03
N GLN A 623 12.26 14.69 15.69
CA GLN A 623 12.38 13.35 15.11
C GLN A 623 11.15 12.89 14.32
N GLN A 624 10.07 13.68 14.29
CA GLN A 624 8.86 13.36 13.53
C GLN A 624 9.17 13.31 12.02
N PHE A 625 8.48 12.49 11.23
CA PHE A 625 8.59 12.48 9.76
C PHE A 625 7.64 13.50 9.10
N TYR A 626 7.74 13.73 7.78
CA TYR A 626 6.80 14.61 7.05
C TYR A 626 5.36 14.09 7.11
N GLY A 627 5.16 12.81 7.40
CA GLY A 627 3.84 12.22 7.62
C GLY A 627 3.25 12.43 9.01
N GLY A 628 3.93 13.08 9.95
CA GLY A 628 3.47 13.16 11.35
C GLY A 628 3.74 11.90 12.20
N GLY A 629 4.11 10.79 11.56
CA GLY A 629 4.58 9.57 12.22
C GLY A 629 6.05 9.64 12.65
N TYR A 630 6.49 8.64 13.41
CA TYR A 630 7.83 8.52 14.00
C TYR A 630 8.54 7.23 13.54
N GLY A 631 8.34 6.83 12.28
CA GLY A 631 9.02 5.70 11.65
C GLY A 631 8.32 4.36 11.87
N SER A 632 8.18 3.92 13.13
CA SER A 632 7.41 2.71 13.48
C SER A 632 6.08 3.06 14.12
N THR A 633 5.15 2.10 14.12
CA THR A 633 3.84 2.31 14.75
C THR A 633 3.96 2.51 16.25
N GLN A 634 4.74 1.71 16.95
CA GLN A 634 4.88 1.84 18.41
C GLN A 634 5.56 3.14 18.79
N SER A 635 6.66 3.50 18.11
CA SER A 635 7.30 4.80 18.31
C SER A 635 6.30 5.93 18.10
N THR A 636 5.45 5.83 17.08
CA THR A 636 4.41 6.83 16.84
C THR A 636 3.37 6.86 17.96
N ILE A 637 2.84 5.72 18.37
CA ILE A 637 1.84 5.61 19.44
C ILE A 637 2.40 6.12 20.77
N MET A 638 3.59 5.67 21.16
CA MET A 638 4.20 6.01 22.44
C MET A 638 4.60 7.48 22.51
N VAL A 639 5.24 8.02 21.46
CA VAL A 639 5.57 9.44 21.41
C VAL A 639 4.30 10.28 21.40
N PHE A 640 3.28 9.86 20.63
CA PHE A 640 2.00 10.56 20.59
C PHE A 640 1.31 10.57 21.96
N GLN A 641 1.22 9.43 22.63
CA GLN A 641 0.67 9.32 23.99
C GLN A 641 1.45 10.22 24.97
N ALA A 642 2.79 10.15 24.96
CA ALA A 642 3.65 10.88 25.88
C ALA A 642 3.54 12.40 25.72
N VAL A 643 3.59 12.89 24.48
CA VAL A 643 3.46 14.32 24.18
C VAL A 643 2.02 14.78 24.42
N ALA A 644 1.00 13.95 24.15
CA ALA A 644 -0.39 14.28 24.45
C ALA A 644 -0.64 14.43 25.96
N GLU A 645 -0.15 13.50 26.78
CA GLU A 645 -0.27 13.59 28.24
C GLU A 645 0.47 14.81 28.80
N TYR A 646 1.68 15.10 28.30
CA TYR A 646 2.41 16.31 28.66
C TYR A 646 1.62 17.57 28.30
N SER A 647 1.16 17.69 27.05
CA SER A 647 0.46 18.88 26.56
C SER A 647 -0.93 19.08 27.17
N ALA A 648 -1.55 18.02 27.68
CA ALA A 648 -2.82 18.11 28.41
C ALA A 648 -2.66 18.68 29.82
N GLN A 649 -1.51 18.45 30.48
CA GLN A 649 -1.28 18.84 31.87
C GLN A 649 -0.34 20.04 32.04
N ALA A 650 0.58 20.25 31.10
CA ALA A 650 1.51 21.38 31.13
C ALA A 650 0.79 22.71 30.83
N LYS A 651 1.27 23.81 31.44
CA LYS A 651 0.72 25.14 31.17
C LYS A 651 0.94 25.52 29.71
N GLN A 652 -0.15 25.77 28.98
CA GLN A 652 -0.11 26.28 27.62
C GLN A 652 0.54 27.67 27.60
N ARG A 653 1.57 27.84 26.77
CA ARG A 653 2.21 29.14 26.51
C ARG A 653 1.35 29.96 25.54
N ASP A 654 1.39 31.28 25.66
CA ASP A 654 0.76 32.16 24.67
C ASP A 654 1.43 31.98 23.30
N MET A 655 0.59 31.79 22.27
CA MET A 655 1.00 31.54 20.90
C MET A 655 0.44 32.64 19.99
N ASN A 656 1.35 33.45 19.47
CA ASN A 656 1.13 34.46 18.45
C ASN A 656 2.39 34.58 17.57
N LEU A 657 2.43 33.79 16.50
CA LEU A 657 3.52 33.76 15.54
C LEU A 657 3.07 34.35 14.20
N GLU A 658 3.86 35.28 13.67
CA GLU A 658 3.73 35.80 12.32
C GLU A 658 4.86 35.23 11.46
N ILE A 659 4.50 34.55 10.37
CA ILE A 659 5.42 33.85 9.50
C ILE A 659 5.28 34.42 8.09
N ASP A 660 6.33 35.08 7.62
CA ASP A 660 6.45 35.62 6.28
C ASP A 660 7.26 34.65 5.41
N ILE A 661 6.60 34.09 4.39
CA ILE A 661 7.19 33.11 3.47
C ILE A 661 7.43 33.77 2.12
N ASN A 662 8.68 33.82 1.72
CA ASN A 662 9.11 34.35 0.44
C ASN A 662 9.67 33.23 -0.44
N VAL A 663 9.04 33.01 -1.59
CA VAL A 663 9.47 32.03 -2.60
C VAL A 663 9.98 32.79 -3.81
N SER A 664 11.22 32.53 -4.23
CA SER A 664 11.80 33.19 -5.40
C SER A 664 10.95 32.97 -6.65
N GLY A 665 10.57 34.05 -7.35
CA GLY A 665 9.72 34.00 -8.54
C GLY A 665 8.25 34.38 -8.29
N ARG A 666 7.81 34.46 -7.03
CA ARG A 666 6.48 35.00 -6.67
C ARG A 666 6.56 36.49 -6.37
N SER A 667 5.57 37.26 -6.82
CA SER A 667 5.53 38.72 -6.66
C SER A 667 5.08 39.19 -5.27
N LYS A 668 4.41 38.33 -4.49
CA LYS A 668 3.94 38.65 -3.13
C LYS A 668 4.39 37.58 -2.13
N PRO A 669 4.92 37.98 -0.96
CA PRO A 669 5.19 37.06 0.14
C PRO A 669 3.87 36.54 0.72
N THR A 670 3.86 35.28 1.12
CA THR A 670 2.71 34.64 1.78
C THR A 670 2.84 34.84 3.28
N LYS A 671 1.84 35.47 3.91
CA LYS A 671 1.84 35.72 5.35
C LYS A 671 0.92 34.76 6.08
N TRP A 672 1.44 34.04 7.06
CA TRP A 672 0.68 33.14 7.93
C TRP A 672 0.76 33.61 9.37
N THR A 673 -0.41 33.87 9.97
CA THR A 673 -0.51 34.17 11.39
C THR A 673 -1.02 32.94 12.12
N ILE A 674 -0.25 32.45 13.08
CA ILE A 674 -0.58 31.33 13.94
C ILE A 674 -0.87 31.86 15.34
N THR A 675 -2.12 31.72 15.76
CA THR A 675 -2.65 32.10 17.07
C THR A 675 -3.17 30.85 17.79
N LYS A 676 -3.52 30.98 19.07
CA LYS A 676 -4.15 29.90 19.85
C LYS A 676 -5.43 29.33 19.22
N SER A 677 -6.14 30.12 18.40
CA SER A 677 -7.38 29.71 17.73
C SER A 677 -7.14 28.76 16.55
N ASN A 678 -6.04 28.94 15.82
CA ASN A 678 -5.74 28.21 14.57
C ASN A 678 -4.48 27.32 14.67
N ALA A 679 -3.94 27.11 15.87
CA ALA A 679 -2.73 26.33 16.12
C ALA A 679 -2.79 24.88 15.59
N PHE A 680 -3.99 24.27 15.54
CA PHE A 680 -4.22 22.93 15.01
C PHE A 680 -4.23 22.85 13.49
N LEU A 681 -4.43 23.97 12.80
CA LEU A 681 -4.49 23.99 11.35
C LEU A 681 -3.07 23.94 10.77
N THR A 682 -2.73 22.83 10.13
CA THR A 682 -1.50 22.73 9.35
C THR A 682 -1.68 23.51 8.05
N ARG A 683 -0.76 24.46 7.79
CA ARG A 683 -0.73 25.18 6.52
C ARG A 683 0.36 24.60 5.64
N SER A 684 0.01 24.26 4.41
CA SER A 684 0.94 23.74 3.42
C SER A 684 0.85 24.52 2.12
N ASP A 685 1.98 24.65 1.44
CA ASP A 685 2.05 25.21 0.10
C ASP A 685 3.17 24.49 -0.69
N LYS A 686 3.17 24.68 -2.00
CA LYS A 686 4.05 23.98 -2.95
C LYS A 686 4.96 24.98 -3.64
N MET A 687 6.17 24.57 -3.95
CA MET A 687 7.08 25.32 -4.80
C MET A 687 7.68 24.43 -5.89
N ASP A 688 8.06 25.07 -6.99
CA ASP A 688 8.74 24.41 -8.10
C ASP A 688 10.24 24.23 -7.77
N LEU A 689 10.90 23.35 -8.52
CA LEU A 689 12.33 23.11 -8.38
C LEU A 689 13.15 24.37 -8.73
N ASN A 690 14.37 24.47 -8.18
CA ASN A 690 15.30 25.58 -8.35
C ASN A 690 14.80 26.94 -7.81
N GLN A 691 13.76 26.93 -6.97
CA GLN A 691 13.33 28.09 -6.20
C GLN A 691 13.93 28.08 -4.79
N ASN A 692 14.28 29.27 -4.31
CA ASN A 692 14.76 29.50 -2.95
C ASN A 692 13.58 29.90 -2.05
N LEU A 693 13.48 29.20 -0.91
CA LEU A 693 12.49 29.47 0.13
C LEU A 693 13.17 30.22 1.27
N THR A 694 12.68 31.42 1.59
CA THR A 694 13.08 32.18 2.79
C THR A 694 11.88 32.32 3.71
N VAL A 695 12.02 31.84 4.95
CA VAL A 695 10.97 31.91 5.98
C VAL A 695 11.43 32.81 7.10
N THR A 696 10.68 33.87 7.38
CA THR A 696 10.93 34.79 8.49
C THR A 696 9.82 34.63 9.53
N ALA A 697 10.18 34.31 10.77
CA ALA A 697 9.23 34.11 11.87
C ALA A 697 9.43 35.15 12.98
N ASN A 698 8.32 35.79 13.40
CA ASN A 698 8.25 36.82 14.43
C ASN A 698 7.18 36.47 15.48
N GLY A 699 7.34 37.01 16.69
CA GLY A 699 6.34 36.89 17.77
C GLY A 699 6.69 35.87 18.85
N THR A 700 5.68 35.41 19.57
CA THR A 700 5.82 34.51 20.74
C THR A 700 5.17 33.16 20.45
N GLY A 701 5.91 32.08 20.72
CA GLY A 701 5.42 30.72 20.48
C GLY A 701 6.45 29.86 19.75
N GLN A 702 6.04 28.64 19.41
CA GLN A 702 6.86 27.68 18.68
C GLN A 702 6.06 27.13 17.50
N ALA A 703 6.67 27.01 16.33
CA ALA A 703 6.10 26.34 15.17
C ALA A 703 7.14 25.43 14.51
N ILE A 704 6.70 24.48 13.70
CA ILE A 704 7.59 23.55 12.98
C ILE A 704 7.41 23.76 11.49
N LEU A 705 8.50 24.13 10.81
CA LEU A 705 8.61 24.13 9.35
C LEU A 705 9.13 22.75 8.91
N SER A 706 8.42 22.10 7.99
CA SER A 706 8.89 20.88 7.33
C SER A 706 8.87 21.06 5.82
N VAL A 707 10.00 20.81 5.17
CA VAL A 707 10.14 20.90 3.70
C VAL A 707 10.46 19.54 3.14
N MET A 708 9.70 19.07 2.15
CA MET A 708 9.87 17.75 1.54
C MET A 708 9.82 17.85 0.02
N THR A 709 10.74 17.17 -0.65
CA THR A 709 10.76 17.07 -2.12
C THR A 709 10.32 15.69 -2.57
N LEU A 710 9.26 15.67 -3.37
CA LEU A 710 8.73 14.48 -4.02
C LEU A 710 9.17 14.46 -5.48
N TYR A 711 9.78 13.36 -5.91
CA TYR A 711 10.23 13.16 -7.29
C TYR A 711 10.19 11.68 -7.68
N TYR A 712 10.22 11.38 -8.98
CA TYR A 712 10.34 10.01 -9.48
C TYR A 712 11.80 9.70 -9.77
N ALA A 713 12.32 8.63 -9.18
CA ALA A 713 13.71 8.21 -9.32
C ALA A 713 13.87 7.08 -10.35
N MET A 714 14.98 7.11 -11.10
CA MET A 714 15.31 6.19 -12.18
C MET A 714 15.58 4.75 -11.70
N PRO A 715 15.04 3.69 -12.34
CA PRO A 715 15.22 2.29 -11.92
C PRO A 715 16.67 1.80 -11.87
N SER A 716 17.49 2.20 -12.85
CA SER A 716 18.89 1.76 -12.99
C SER A 716 19.81 2.22 -11.86
N GLU A 717 19.41 3.24 -11.09
CA GLU A 717 20.19 3.84 -9.99
C GLU A 717 19.60 3.57 -8.59
N ILE A 718 18.55 2.73 -8.53
CA ILE A 718 17.94 2.16 -7.31
C ILE A 718 18.38 0.69 -7.15
N GLN A 719 19.57 0.34 -7.63
CA GLN A 719 20.31 -0.70 -6.91
C GLN A 719 20.79 -0.05 -5.62
N THR A 720 19.89 0.06 -4.63
CA THR A 720 20.31 0.25 -3.25
C THR A 720 21.30 -0.87 -2.96
N GLU A 721 22.45 -0.55 -2.38
CA GLU A 721 23.34 -1.59 -1.85
C GLU A 721 22.48 -2.44 -0.91
N CYS A 722 22.23 -3.69 -1.30
CA CYS A 722 21.50 -4.63 -0.47
C CYS A 722 22.42 -5.02 0.70
N LYS A 723 22.46 -4.17 1.73
CA LYS A 723 23.39 -4.29 2.86
C LYS A 723 23.04 -5.45 3.78
N MET A 724 21.73 -5.68 3.97
CA MET A 724 21.20 -6.64 4.95
C MET A 724 20.45 -7.84 4.33
N PHE A 725 20.14 -7.79 3.03
CA PHE A 725 19.39 -8.84 2.33
C PHE A 725 20.12 -9.29 1.05
N ASP A 726 20.07 -10.57 0.71
CA ASP A 726 20.37 -11.06 -0.65
C ASP A 726 19.02 -11.46 -1.30
N LEU A 727 18.64 -10.72 -2.35
CA LEU A 727 17.38 -10.90 -3.08
C LEU A 727 17.69 -11.33 -4.52
N LYS A 728 17.19 -12.50 -4.91
CA LYS A 728 17.27 -13.03 -6.28
C LYS A 728 15.87 -13.27 -6.83
N VAL A 729 15.65 -12.85 -8.07
CA VAL A 729 14.33 -12.92 -8.71
C VAL A 729 14.48 -13.60 -10.07
N LYS A 730 13.61 -14.55 -10.36
CA LYS A 730 13.52 -15.23 -11.65
C LYS A 730 12.07 -15.25 -12.13
N LEU A 731 11.85 -14.96 -13.41
CA LEU A 731 10.55 -15.04 -14.05
C LEU A 731 10.66 -15.99 -15.24
N GLU A 732 9.96 -17.11 -15.19
CA GLU A 732 10.07 -18.20 -16.17
C GLU A 732 8.74 -18.45 -16.87
N LYS A 733 8.74 -18.53 -18.20
CA LYS A 733 7.52 -18.79 -18.99
C LYS A 733 7.09 -20.26 -18.84
N GLN A 734 5.81 -20.48 -18.55
CA GLN A 734 5.22 -21.81 -18.42
C GLN A 734 4.75 -22.35 -19.78
N HIS A 735 4.80 -23.67 -19.96
CA HIS A 735 4.37 -24.33 -21.20
C HIS A 735 2.85 -24.42 -21.36
N LYS A 736 2.11 -24.47 -20.24
CA LYS A 736 0.64 -24.54 -20.23
C LYS A 736 0.07 -23.23 -19.69
N VAL A 737 -0.94 -22.69 -20.38
CA VAL A 737 -1.71 -21.53 -19.91
C VAL A 737 -2.95 -22.05 -19.19
N THR A 738 -2.97 -21.92 -17.87
CA THR A 738 -4.03 -22.46 -16.99
C THR A 738 -5.16 -21.49 -16.72
N TYR A 739 -4.96 -20.18 -16.94
CA TYR A 739 -5.89 -19.13 -16.52
C TYR A 739 -6.79 -18.66 -17.66
N GLN A 740 -8.10 -18.56 -17.40
CA GLN A 740 -9.08 -18.17 -18.40
C GLN A 740 -8.87 -16.71 -18.86
N GLY A 741 -8.70 -16.51 -20.17
CA GLY A 741 -8.50 -15.19 -20.78
C GLY A 741 -7.05 -14.68 -20.79
N ALA A 742 -6.11 -15.42 -20.20
CA ALA A 742 -4.68 -15.11 -20.29
C ALA A 742 -4.07 -15.58 -21.62
N SER A 743 -3.14 -14.81 -22.18
CA SER A 743 -2.36 -15.21 -23.36
C SER A 743 -1.16 -16.08 -23.00
N GLU A 744 -0.51 -15.77 -21.88
CA GLU A 744 0.71 -16.44 -21.41
C GLU A 744 0.70 -16.54 -19.88
N SER A 745 1.35 -17.59 -19.35
CA SER A 745 1.57 -17.76 -17.92
C SER A 745 3.06 -17.80 -17.62
N TYR A 746 3.46 -17.18 -16.51
CA TYR A 746 4.83 -17.12 -16.01
C TYR A 746 4.86 -17.55 -14.55
N LEU A 747 5.94 -18.21 -14.12
CA LEU A 747 6.23 -18.52 -12.72
C LEU A 747 7.25 -17.50 -12.22
N LEU A 748 6.87 -16.71 -11.22
CA LEU A 748 7.76 -15.78 -10.53
C LEU A 748 8.33 -16.49 -9.29
N THR A 749 9.65 -16.63 -9.24
CA THR A 749 10.38 -17.22 -8.10
C THR A 749 11.26 -16.15 -7.46
N ILE A 750 11.08 -15.96 -6.15
CA ILE A 750 11.76 -14.96 -5.34
C ILE A 750 12.53 -15.70 -4.25
N ASP A 751 13.85 -15.56 -4.24
CA ASP A 751 14.72 -16.10 -3.18
C ASP A 751 15.23 -14.94 -2.32
N VAL A 752 15.04 -15.05 -1.00
CA VAL A 752 15.47 -14.03 -0.03
C VAL A 752 16.31 -14.65 1.07
N LEU A 753 17.44 -14.03 1.39
CA LEU A 753 18.33 -14.42 2.49
C LEU A 753 18.69 -13.20 3.34
N TYR A 754 18.72 -13.34 4.66
CA TYR A 754 19.14 -12.29 5.57
C TYR A 754 20.64 -12.38 5.91
N LEU A 755 21.38 -11.29 5.77
CA LEU A 755 22.85 -11.25 5.83
C LEU A 755 23.43 -10.89 7.23
N SER A 756 22.59 -10.78 8.26
CA SER A 756 23.07 -10.46 9.62
C SER A 756 23.81 -11.63 10.29
N LYS A 757 24.83 -11.31 11.10
CA LYS A 757 25.64 -12.29 11.83
C LYS A 757 24.94 -12.84 13.09
N ASP A 758 24.14 -12.01 13.76
CA ASP A 758 23.69 -12.28 15.14
C ASP A 758 22.21 -12.65 15.26
N ARG A 759 21.36 -12.28 14.29
CA ARG A 759 19.89 -12.49 14.36
C ARG A 759 19.26 -12.90 13.03
N LEU A 760 18.11 -13.57 13.10
CA LEU A 760 17.20 -13.74 11.97
C LEU A 760 16.47 -12.41 11.70
N ALA A 761 16.00 -12.20 10.46
CA ALA A 761 15.10 -11.07 10.21
C ALA A 761 13.77 -11.35 10.90
N THR A 762 13.22 -10.32 11.53
CA THR A 762 11.86 -10.35 12.08
C THR A 762 10.84 -10.24 10.94
N MET A 763 9.59 -9.88 11.25
CA MET A 763 8.56 -9.72 10.24
C MET A 763 9.03 -8.81 9.10
N SER A 764 9.01 -9.36 7.89
CA SER A 764 9.55 -8.73 6.69
C SER A 764 8.47 -8.64 5.63
N ILE A 765 8.48 -7.54 4.90
CA ILE A 765 7.53 -7.29 3.81
C ILE A 765 8.23 -7.51 2.47
N LEU A 766 7.56 -8.24 1.59
CA LEU A 766 7.84 -8.27 0.16
C LEU A 766 6.81 -7.41 -0.56
N ASP A 767 7.25 -6.28 -1.11
CA ASP A 767 6.46 -5.39 -1.96
C ASP A 767 6.80 -5.67 -3.42
N ILE A 768 5.86 -6.30 -4.13
CA ILE A 768 6.01 -6.76 -5.51
C ILE A 768 5.17 -5.86 -6.41
N GLY A 769 5.81 -4.89 -7.06
CA GLY A 769 5.18 -4.05 -8.06
C GLY A 769 4.83 -4.86 -9.30
N LEU A 770 3.56 -4.82 -9.71
CA LEU A 770 3.05 -5.60 -10.83
C LEU A 770 3.43 -5.00 -12.17
N LEU A 771 3.57 -5.86 -13.18
CA LEU A 771 3.78 -5.48 -14.57
C LEU A 771 2.44 -5.05 -15.19
N THR A 772 2.47 -4.05 -16.07
CA THR A 772 1.28 -3.61 -16.81
C THR A 772 0.67 -4.79 -17.58
N GLY A 773 -0.64 -5.03 -17.37
CA GLY A 773 -1.37 -6.10 -18.05
C GLY A 773 -1.24 -7.49 -17.41
N PHE A 774 -0.47 -7.65 -16.32
CA PHE A 774 -0.35 -8.91 -15.59
C PHE A 774 -1.32 -8.99 -14.42
N SER A 775 -1.84 -10.19 -14.15
CA SER A 775 -2.60 -10.53 -12.95
C SER A 775 -1.93 -11.69 -12.21
N VAL A 776 -2.01 -11.70 -10.89
CA VAL A 776 -1.45 -12.78 -10.07
C VAL A 776 -2.47 -13.90 -9.90
N ASP A 777 -2.00 -15.15 -9.84
CA ASP A 777 -2.85 -16.28 -9.47
C ASP A 777 -3.14 -16.27 -7.97
N GLU A 778 -4.36 -15.89 -7.60
CA GLU A 778 -4.78 -15.86 -6.19
C GLU A 778 -4.84 -17.26 -5.58
N THR A 779 -5.04 -18.31 -6.38
CA THR A 779 -5.12 -19.69 -5.86
C THR A 779 -3.79 -20.15 -5.30
N ASP A 780 -2.69 -19.85 -5.99
CA ASP A 780 -1.33 -20.14 -5.54
C ASP A 780 -1.02 -19.40 -4.23
N LEU A 781 -1.43 -18.13 -4.11
CA LEU A 781 -1.19 -17.33 -2.91
C LEU A 781 -2.03 -17.80 -1.72
N VAL A 782 -3.28 -18.24 -1.96
CA VAL A 782 -4.12 -18.87 -0.94
C VAL A 782 -3.48 -20.17 -0.48
N GLU A 783 -2.95 -21.00 -1.37
CA GLU A 783 -2.27 -22.24 -0.99
C GLU A 783 -1.00 -21.96 -0.15
N LEU A 784 -0.20 -20.95 -0.51
CA LEU A 784 0.98 -20.57 0.27
C LEU A 784 0.67 -19.95 1.65
N SER A 785 -0.56 -19.45 1.83
CA SER A 785 -1.00 -18.79 3.07
C SER A 785 -1.93 -19.63 3.94
N THR A 786 -2.47 -20.74 3.42
CA THR A 786 -3.40 -21.61 4.12
C THR A 786 -2.77 -22.99 4.39
N GLY A 787 -3.24 -23.64 5.47
CA GLY A 787 -2.73 -24.94 5.91
C GLY A 787 -1.70 -24.85 7.04
N LYS A 788 -1.21 -26.02 7.49
CA LYS A 788 -0.26 -26.15 8.60
C LYS A 788 1.19 -25.81 8.21
N GLU A 789 1.56 -25.99 6.95
CA GLU A 789 2.86 -25.61 6.37
C GLU A 789 2.83 -24.21 5.74
N ARG A 790 2.66 -23.19 6.57
CA ARG A 790 2.43 -21.83 6.10
C ARG A 790 3.75 -21.14 5.73
N TYR A 791 3.87 -20.71 4.47
CA TYR A 791 5.05 -19.97 3.97
C TYR A 791 4.83 -18.46 4.02
N ILE A 792 3.60 -18.03 3.74
CA ILE A 792 3.18 -16.62 3.75
C ILE A 792 2.15 -16.42 4.86
N GLN A 793 2.30 -15.37 5.66
CA GLN A 793 1.28 -15.05 6.66
C GLN A 793 0.05 -14.44 6.02
N LYS A 794 0.24 -13.43 5.16
CA LYS A 794 -0.87 -12.78 4.46
C LYS A 794 -0.36 -12.24 3.15
N PHE A 795 -1.27 -12.06 2.20
CA PHE A 795 -1.02 -11.28 1.02
C PHE A 795 -2.16 -10.28 0.81
N GLU A 796 -1.84 -9.12 0.24
CA GLU A 796 -2.80 -8.07 -0.06
C GLU A 796 -2.46 -7.43 -1.41
N MET A 797 -3.49 -7.05 -2.15
CA MET A 797 -3.36 -6.30 -3.39
C MET A 797 -3.56 -4.82 -3.09
N ASP A 798 -2.46 -4.09 -2.96
CA ASP A 798 -2.48 -2.67 -2.61
C ASP A 798 -2.44 -1.80 -3.87
N LYS A 799 -3.37 -0.86 -3.94
CA LYS A 799 -3.56 0.09 -5.04
C LYS A 799 -3.17 1.53 -4.65
N MET A 800 -2.91 1.79 -3.37
CA MET A 800 -2.64 3.10 -2.78
C MET A 800 -1.16 3.34 -2.49
N LEU A 801 -0.41 2.33 -2.05
CA LEU A 801 1.03 2.47 -1.78
C LEU A 801 1.90 2.52 -3.06
N SER A 802 1.39 2.00 -4.16
CA SER A 802 2.07 1.97 -5.46
C SER A 802 1.13 2.47 -6.55
N ASP A 803 1.58 3.47 -7.30
CA ASP A 803 0.84 4.01 -8.46
C ASP A 803 0.57 2.91 -9.51
N ARG A 804 1.38 1.83 -9.52
CA ARG A 804 1.26 0.68 -10.45
C ARG A 804 0.40 -0.48 -9.93
N GLY A 805 0.00 -0.43 -8.66
CA GLY A 805 -0.52 -1.60 -7.94
C GLY A 805 0.60 -2.55 -7.52
N SER A 806 0.59 -2.94 -6.26
CA SER A 806 1.57 -3.84 -5.66
C SER A 806 0.88 -5.04 -5.01
N LEU A 807 1.50 -6.21 -5.13
CA LEU A 807 1.21 -7.35 -4.28
C LEU A 807 2.13 -7.26 -3.05
N ILE A 808 1.53 -7.12 -1.87
CA ILE A 808 2.24 -7.08 -0.59
C ILE A 808 2.14 -8.45 0.04
N ILE A 809 3.28 -9.07 0.34
CA ILE A 809 3.39 -10.36 1.01
C ILE A 809 4.05 -10.16 2.38
N TYR A 810 3.41 -10.69 3.43
CA TYR A 810 3.90 -10.62 4.80
C TYR A 810 4.58 -11.93 5.18
N LEU A 811 5.86 -11.84 5.55
CA LEU A 811 6.68 -12.96 6.04
C LEU A 811 6.94 -12.81 7.53
N ASP A 812 6.84 -13.91 8.27
CA ASP A 812 7.09 -13.95 9.72
C ASP A 812 8.56 -13.70 10.05
N LYS A 813 9.44 -14.38 9.32
CA LYS A 813 10.89 -14.29 9.48
C LYS A 813 11.57 -14.59 8.15
N ILE A 814 12.80 -14.11 8.01
CA ILE A 814 13.68 -14.54 6.91
C ILE A 814 14.91 -15.20 7.51
N SER A 815 15.21 -16.39 7.00
CA SER A 815 16.35 -17.21 7.40
C SER A 815 17.69 -16.56 7.02
N LYS A 816 18.71 -16.81 7.85
CA LYS A 816 20.10 -16.40 7.60
C LYS A 816 20.97 -17.51 6.99
N GLU A 817 20.53 -18.76 7.12
CA GLU A 817 21.34 -19.95 6.76
C GLU A 817 20.99 -20.45 5.36
N ARG A 818 19.69 -20.50 5.07
CA ARG A 818 19.11 -20.95 3.80
C ARG A 818 18.20 -19.86 3.22
N PRO A 819 18.20 -19.66 1.89
CA PRO A 819 17.30 -18.72 1.26
C PRO A 819 15.85 -19.22 1.35
N ASP A 820 14.96 -18.34 1.77
CA ASP A 820 13.52 -18.56 1.73
C ASP A 820 13.03 -18.25 0.32
N THR A 821 12.47 -19.27 -0.33
CA THR A 821 11.97 -19.18 -1.70
C THR A 821 10.45 -19.07 -1.68
N ILE A 822 9.91 -18.13 -2.45
CA ILE A 822 8.47 -17.97 -2.68
C ILE A 822 8.24 -18.00 -4.19
N ALA A 823 7.29 -18.84 -4.63
CA ALA A 823 6.96 -18.96 -6.03
C ALA A 823 5.46 -18.99 -6.27
N PHE A 824 4.98 -18.19 -7.22
CA PHE A 824 3.57 -18.16 -7.63
C PHE A 824 3.44 -17.76 -9.10
N ARG A 825 2.31 -18.11 -9.72
CA ARG A 825 2.07 -17.83 -11.14
C ARG A 825 1.54 -16.41 -11.36
N MET A 826 1.97 -15.82 -12.47
CA MET A 826 1.50 -14.56 -13.00
C MET A 826 1.01 -14.77 -14.44
N HIS A 827 -0.12 -14.17 -14.77
CA HIS A 827 -0.80 -14.35 -16.04
C HIS A 827 -0.82 -13.04 -16.82
N ASN A 828 -0.43 -13.11 -18.09
CA ASN A 828 -0.51 -11.98 -19.01
C ASN A 828 -1.94 -11.88 -19.57
N MET A 829 -2.70 -10.87 -19.16
CA MET A 829 -4.09 -10.65 -19.57
C MET A 829 -4.20 -9.74 -20.81
N MET A 830 -3.22 -8.85 -20.98
CA MET A 830 -3.18 -7.85 -22.05
C MET A 830 -1.76 -7.76 -22.61
N ASN A 831 -1.60 -7.86 -23.93
CA ASN A 831 -0.28 -7.78 -24.51
C ASN A 831 0.23 -6.34 -24.41
N VAL A 832 1.45 -6.21 -23.86
CA VAL A 832 2.13 -4.93 -23.70
C VAL A 832 3.47 -4.98 -24.42
N GLY A 833 3.70 -3.99 -25.28
CA GLY A 833 4.96 -3.75 -25.96
C GLY A 833 5.76 -2.71 -25.19
N LEU A 834 7.09 -2.82 -25.25
CA LEU A 834 8.00 -1.94 -24.49
C LEU A 834 7.73 -1.94 -22.98
N LEU A 835 7.32 -3.10 -22.46
CA LEU A 835 6.99 -3.30 -21.05
C LEU A 835 8.14 -2.83 -20.14
N GLN A 836 7.82 -2.01 -19.15
CA GLN A 836 8.75 -1.58 -18.13
C GLN A 836 8.94 -2.68 -17.08
N PRO A 837 10.14 -2.81 -16.50
CA PRO A 837 10.38 -3.80 -15.46
C PRO A 837 9.57 -3.50 -14.20
N GLY A 838 9.12 -4.56 -13.54
CA GLY A 838 8.53 -4.51 -12.21
C GLY A 838 9.63 -4.47 -11.16
N ALA A 839 9.36 -3.88 -10.00
CA ALA A 839 10.28 -3.83 -8.87
C ALA A 839 9.79 -4.76 -7.75
N ILE A 840 10.70 -5.48 -7.12
CA ILE A 840 10.46 -6.24 -5.89
C ILE A 840 11.34 -5.63 -4.83
N THR A 841 10.73 -5.17 -3.75
CA THR A 841 11.41 -4.58 -2.61
C THR A 841 11.20 -5.46 -1.39
N VAL A 842 12.29 -5.82 -0.71
CA VAL A 842 12.24 -6.46 0.60
C VAL A 842 12.77 -5.53 1.67
N TYR A 843 12.07 -5.46 2.80
CA TYR A 843 12.50 -4.71 3.97
C TYR A 843 11.96 -5.36 5.25
N GLU A 844 12.69 -5.21 6.35
CA GLU A 844 12.10 -5.51 7.66
C GLU A 844 11.04 -4.44 7.94
N TYR A 845 9.89 -4.85 8.47
CA TYR A 845 8.81 -3.92 8.80
C TYR A 845 9.31 -2.80 9.75
N LEU A 846 10.17 -3.17 10.68
CA LEU A 846 10.77 -2.28 11.69
C LEU A 846 11.89 -1.38 11.17
N ASP A 847 12.53 -1.74 10.07
CA ASP A 847 13.72 -1.05 9.60
C ASP A 847 13.60 -0.78 8.10
N MET A 848 12.90 0.31 7.81
CA MET A 848 12.68 0.78 6.44
C MET A 848 13.93 1.38 5.78
N ASP A 849 15.01 1.59 6.54
CA ASP A 849 16.27 2.11 6.01
C ASP A 849 17.07 1.00 5.31
N ASN A 850 16.90 -0.25 5.74
CA ASN A 850 17.60 -1.43 5.21
C ASN A 850 16.81 -2.18 4.13
N ARG A 851 16.23 -1.46 3.16
CA ARG A 851 15.48 -2.05 2.04
C ARG A 851 16.38 -2.51 0.89
N CYS A 852 16.06 -3.65 0.27
CA CYS A 852 16.72 -4.15 -0.93
C CYS A 852 15.73 -4.26 -2.09
N THR A 853 16.05 -3.63 -3.22
CA THR A 853 15.17 -3.59 -4.40
C THR A 853 15.83 -4.31 -5.58
N ARG A 854 15.07 -5.19 -6.25
CA ARG A 854 15.47 -5.85 -7.50
C ARG A 854 14.39 -5.71 -8.56
N PHE A 855 14.81 -5.57 -9.81
CA PHE A 855 13.90 -5.45 -10.94
C PHE A 855 13.76 -6.77 -11.68
N TYR A 856 12.56 -7.06 -12.19
CA TYR A 856 12.25 -8.25 -12.95
C TYR A 856 11.49 -7.92 -14.24
N HIS A 857 11.73 -8.72 -15.28
CA HIS A 857 11.15 -8.53 -16.61
C HIS A 857 11.10 -9.88 -17.35
N PRO A 858 10.05 -10.18 -18.14
CA PRO A 858 9.87 -11.48 -18.80
C PRO A 858 10.88 -11.78 -19.93
N VAL A 859 11.47 -10.75 -20.56
CA VAL A 859 12.44 -10.91 -21.66
C VAL A 859 13.89 -10.69 -21.18
N LYS A 860 14.82 -11.60 -21.57
CA LYS A 860 16.23 -11.68 -21.14
C LYS A 860 17.11 -10.50 -21.59
N LYS A 861 18.00 -10.05 -20.67
CA LYS A 861 19.40 -9.53 -20.72
C LYS A 861 19.95 -8.70 -21.90
N GLY A 862 19.21 -8.42 -22.97
CA GLY A 862 19.71 -7.72 -24.17
C GLY A 862 18.84 -6.58 -24.70
N GLY A 863 17.72 -6.25 -24.05
CA GLY A 863 16.88 -5.12 -24.47
C GLY A 863 16.21 -5.31 -25.84
N ALA A 864 15.90 -6.54 -26.25
CA ALA A 864 15.06 -6.79 -27.43
C ALA A 864 13.63 -6.33 -27.12
N LEU A 865 13.32 -5.11 -27.55
CA LEU A 865 12.06 -4.42 -27.35
C LEU A 865 11.04 -4.91 -28.41
N ASN A 866 10.05 -5.71 -28.00
CA ASN A 866 8.95 -6.09 -28.89
C ASN A 866 8.04 -4.87 -29.09
N LYS A 867 8.05 -4.28 -30.30
CA LYS A 867 7.09 -3.27 -30.73
C LYS A 867 5.78 -3.97 -31.16
N ILE A 868 4.65 -3.57 -30.59
CA ILE A 868 3.30 -4.02 -30.98
C ILE A 868 2.71 -3.10 -32.06
N CYS A 869 3.13 -1.83 -32.08
CA CYS A 869 2.62 -0.83 -33.01
C CYS A 869 2.90 -1.19 -34.49
N HIS A 870 2.00 -0.78 -35.39
CA HIS A 870 2.15 -0.92 -36.83
C HIS A 870 2.26 0.45 -37.50
N LYS A 871 3.28 0.64 -38.34
CA LYS A 871 3.54 1.81 -39.22
C LYS A 871 3.12 3.16 -38.61
N GLU A 872 1.91 3.64 -38.92
CA GLU A 872 1.38 4.98 -38.52
C GLU A 872 1.31 5.18 -37.00
N ILE A 873 0.98 4.13 -36.23
CA ILE A 873 0.92 4.21 -34.76
C ILE A 873 2.33 4.37 -34.17
N CYS A 874 3.32 3.66 -34.74
CA CYS A 874 4.71 3.80 -34.29
C CYS A 874 5.25 5.20 -34.59
N SER A 875 4.89 5.78 -35.74
CA SER A 875 5.28 7.15 -36.10
C SER A 875 4.79 8.16 -35.05
N CYS A 876 3.58 8.01 -34.51
CA CYS A 876 3.05 8.89 -33.46
C CYS A 876 3.91 8.88 -32.17
N ALA A 877 4.37 7.70 -31.72
CA ALA A 877 5.25 7.60 -30.56
C ALA A 877 6.70 8.04 -30.88
N GLU A 878 7.13 7.88 -32.13
CA GLU A 878 8.46 8.27 -32.62
C GLU A 878 8.55 9.77 -32.95
N GLU A 879 7.45 10.50 -33.10
CA GLU A 879 7.44 11.98 -33.23
C GLU A 879 8.05 12.68 -32.02
N SER A 880 8.04 12.04 -30.85
CA SER A 880 8.68 12.55 -29.63
C SER A 880 10.19 12.33 -29.57
N CYS A 881 10.75 11.55 -30.51
CA CYS A 881 12.17 11.19 -30.55
C CYS A 881 12.97 12.11 -31.49
N CYS A 882 14.25 12.30 -31.16
CA CYS A 882 15.20 12.89 -32.09
C CYS A 882 15.44 11.95 -33.28
N VAL A 883 15.41 12.50 -34.51
CA VAL A 883 15.70 11.76 -35.74
C VAL A 883 17.06 12.20 -36.27
N LYS A 884 17.99 11.24 -36.43
CA LYS A 884 19.26 11.49 -37.10
C LYS A 884 19.01 11.88 -38.55
N ARG A 885 19.44 13.07 -38.94
CA ARG A 885 19.26 13.58 -40.31
C ARG A 885 20.35 13.09 -41.25
N THR A 886 19.98 12.90 -42.52
CA THR A 886 20.88 12.73 -43.65
C THR A 886 21.28 14.13 -44.13
N GLY A 887 22.58 14.41 -44.27
CA GLY A 887 23.15 15.76 -44.40
C GLY A 887 22.87 16.53 -45.71
N ASP A 888 21.64 16.47 -46.23
CA ASP A 888 21.18 17.05 -47.49
C ASP A 888 20.51 18.44 -47.31
N ASP A 889 20.45 18.95 -46.08
CA ASP A 889 19.93 20.29 -45.78
C ASP A 889 20.94 21.39 -46.24
N SER A 890 20.47 22.61 -46.56
CA SER A 890 21.33 23.74 -46.93
C SER A 890 22.02 24.39 -45.72
N VAL A 891 23.10 25.17 -45.93
CA VAL A 891 23.81 25.88 -44.86
C VAL A 891 22.89 26.92 -44.19
N ASP A 892 22.16 27.70 -44.99
CA ASP A 892 21.24 28.75 -44.50
C ASP A 892 20.16 28.19 -43.57
N LYS A 893 19.55 27.04 -43.92
CA LYS A 893 18.54 26.39 -43.08
C LYS A 893 19.09 25.94 -41.73
N ARG A 894 20.36 25.51 -41.69
CA ARG A 894 21.03 25.12 -40.43
C ARG A 894 21.33 26.35 -39.59
N ALA A 895 21.74 27.46 -40.21
CA ALA A 895 22.01 28.73 -39.53
C ALA A 895 20.72 29.32 -38.94
N GLU A 896 19.64 29.38 -39.73
CA GLU A 896 18.30 29.80 -39.28
C GLU A 896 17.83 28.95 -38.08
N LYS A 897 18.00 27.63 -38.14
CA LYS A 897 17.61 26.74 -37.04
C LYS A 897 18.46 26.94 -35.80
N ALA A 898 19.78 27.06 -35.95
CA ALA A 898 20.69 27.31 -34.82
C ALA A 898 20.40 28.65 -34.12
N CYS A 899 19.85 29.61 -34.86
CA CYS A 899 19.48 30.94 -34.39
C CYS A 899 17.99 31.10 -34.05
N GLU A 900 17.18 30.05 -34.17
CA GLU A 900 15.77 30.09 -33.81
C GLU A 900 15.58 30.44 -32.32
N PRO A 901 14.61 31.31 -31.99
CA PRO A 901 14.33 31.66 -30.60
C PRO A 901 13.95 30.41 -29.79
N GLY A 902 14.86 30.00 -28.90
CA GLY A 902 14.69 28.89 -27.98
C GLY A 902 15.76 27.79 -28.07
N ILE A 903 16.50 27.70 -29.19
CA ILE A 903 17.73 26.89 -29.26
C ILE A 903 18.81 27.52 -28.38
N ASP A 904 19.19 26.81 -27.33
CA ASP A 904 20.08 27.29 -26.27
C ASP A 904 21.54 27.03 -26.61
N TYR A 905 21.85 25.82 -27.10
CA TYR A 905 23.22 25.38 -27.31
C TYR A 905 23.44 24.75 -28.69
N VAL A 906 24.67 24.89 -29.21
CA VAL A 906 25.14 24.21 -30.42
C VAL A 906 26.56 23.70 -30.18
N TYR A 907 26.72 22.37 -30.15
CA TYR A 907 27.96 21.70 -29.78
C TYR A 907 28.44 20.70 -30.83
N LYS A 908 29.76 20.59 -30.96
CA LYS A 908 30.42 19.43 -31.59
C LYS A 908 30.80 18.43 -30.51
N VAL A 909 30.20 17.25 -30.55
CA VAL A 909 30.37 16.23 -29.50
C VAL A 909 30.93 14.92 -30.04
N THR A 910 31.72 14.21 -29.24
CA THR A 910 32.13 12.81 -29.51
C THR A 910 31.48 11.88 -28.51
N VAL A 911 30.93 10.76 -28.98
CA VAL A 911 30.37 9.72 -28.10
C VAL A 911 31.50 8.86 -27.53
N GLU A 912 31.76 8.95 -26.22
CA GLU A 912 32.79 8.14 -25.56
C GLU A 912 32.26 6.75 -25.18
N LYS A 913 31.10 6.70 -24.51
CA LYS A 913 30.50 5.46 -24.02
C LYS A 913 28.97 5.53 -24.03
N PRO A 914 28.29 4.62 -24.76
CA PRO A 914 26.84 4.42 -24.63
C PRO A 914 26.53 3.42 -23.50
N ASP A 915 25.74 3.85 -22.52
CA ASP A 915 25.16 3.00 -21.48
C ASP A 915 23.69 2.73 -21.81
N LEU A 916 23.47 1.57 -22.43
CA LEU A 916 22.18 1.14 -22.96
C LEU A 916 21.42 0.31 -21.92
N THR A 917 20.43 0.91 -21.26
CA THR A 917 19.62 0.21 -20.23
C THR A 917 18.20 -0.07 -20.74
N VAL A 918 17.40 -0.81 -19.95
CA VAL A 918 16.01 -1.15 -20.30
C VAL A 918 15.07 0.05 -20.17
N SER A 919 15.37 0.99 -19.27
CA SER A 919 14.54 2.18 -19.01
C SER A 919 15.03 3.42 -19.76
N THR A 920 16.35 3.64 -19.84
CA THR A 920 16.94 4.83 -20.47
C THR A 920 18.29 4.58 -21.10
N ASP A 921 18.52 5.17 -22.26
CA ASP A 921 19.81 5.16 -22.92
C ASP A 921 20.58 6.43 -22.54
N THR A 922 21.71 6.26 -21.85
CA THR A 922 22.59 7.35 -21.43
C THR A 922 23.84 7.34 -22.31
N TYR A 923 24.11 8.45 -22.99
CA TYR A 923 25.28 8.64 -23.84
C TYR A 923 26.24 9.61 -23.14
N HIS A 924 27.42 9.12 -22.76
CA HIS A 924 28.50 9.97 -22.28
C HIS A 924 29.19 10.59 -23.48
N MET A 925 29.00 11.90 -23.65
CA MET A 925 29.53 12.64 -24.78
C MET A 925 30.50 13.71 -24.32
N LYS A 926 31.67 13.77 -24.97
CA LYS A 926 32.65 14.83 -24.76
C LYS A 926 32.37 15.99 -25.68
N VAL A 927 32.22 17.19 -25.13
CA VAL A 927 32.06 18.43 -25.91
C VAL A 927 33.43 18.85 -26.41
N ASN A 928 33.72 18.66 -27.70
CA ASN A 928 35.01 19.02 -28.26
C ASN A 928 35.12 20.50 -28.59
N ARG A 929 34.03 21.09 -29.08
CA ARG A 929 33.98 22.48 -29.51
C ARG A 929 32.59 23.06 -29.30
N VAL A 930 32.54 24.27 -28.73
CA VAL A 930 31.31 25.03 -28.53
C VAL A 930 31.13 25.99 -29.69
N ILE A 931 30.02 25.89 -30.43
CA ILE A 931 29.70 26.78 -31.55
C ILE A 931 28.80 27.92 -31.09
N LYS A 932 27.81 27.59 -30.24
CA LYS A 932 26.95 28.55 -29.55
C LYS A 932 26.96 28.20 -28.06
N GLU A 933 27.37 29.15 -27.23
CA GLU A 933 27.26 29.02 -25.78
C GLU A 933 25.78 29.04 -25.37
N GLY A 934 25.42 28.14 -24.45
CA GLY A 934 24.09 28.05 -23.88
C GLY A 934 24.11 28.30 -22.37
N SER A 935 23.12 27.74 -21.65
CA SER A 935 22.99 27.90 -20.20
C SER A 935 24.12 27.23 -19.38
N ASP A 936 24.86 26.29 -19.96
CA ASP A 936 26.02 25.60 -19.37
C ASP A 936 27.32 26.26 -19.87
N PHE A 937 27.97 27.05 -19.02
CA PHE A 937 29.16 27.82 -19.36
C PHE A 937 30.45 26.99 -19.17
N GLY A 938 31.43 27.17 -20.06
CA GLY A 938 32.76 26.57 -19.92
C GLY A 938 32.81 25.05 -20.15
N VAL A 939 31.90 24.51 -20.97
CA VAL A 939 31.75 23.06 -21.23
C VAL A 939 32.81 22.45 -22.15
N GLU A 940 33.60 23.26 -22.84
CA GLU A 940 34.58 22.77 -23.82
C GLU A 940 35.62 21.84 -23.16
N GLY A 941 35.79 20.65 -23.71
CA GLY A 941 36.65 19.59 -23.18
C GLY A 941 36.02 18.73 -22.07
N GLN A 942 34.83 19.06 -21.56
CA GLN A 942 34.15 18.29 -20.51
C GLN A 942 33.24 17.19 -21.09
N THR A 943 33.05 16.13 -20.31
CA THR A 943 32.07 15.07 -20.61
C THR A 943 30.73 15.40 -19.96
N ARG A 944 29.64 15.25 -20.73
CA ARG A 944 28.26 15.48 -20.31
C ARG A 944 27.38 14.27 -20.64
N GLU A 945 26.31 14.10 -19.87
CA GLU A 945 25.34 13.03 -20.05
C GLU A 945 24.19 13.48 -20.95
N PHE A 946 24.00 12.76 -22.07
CA PHE A 946 22.86 12.93 -22.96
C PHE A 946 21.91 11.73 -22.82
N ILE A 947 20.64 11.96 -22.53
CA ILE A 947 19.65 10.91 -22.29
C ILE A 947 18.66 10.81 -23.43
N ALA A 948 18.40 9.60 -23.89
CA ALA A 948 17.29 9.27 -24.79
C ALA A 948 16.42 8.15 -24.23
N HIS A 949 15.16 8.12 -24.66
CA HIS A 949 14.28 6.99 -24.37
C HIS A 949 14.66 5.79 -25.26
N PRO A 950 14.60 4.53 -24.77
CA PRO A 950 15.00 3.35 -25.55
C PRO A 950 14.24 3.19 -26.88
N ASN A 951 12.99 3.66 -26.95
CA ASN A 951 12.19 3.71 -28.18
C ASN A 951 12.89 4.45 -29.32
N CYS A 952 13.75 5.43 -29.00
CA CYS A 952 14.44 6.26 -29.96
C CYS A 952 15.73 5.62 -30.49
N ARG A 953 16.13 4.43 -30.01
CA ARG A 953 17.43 3.82 -30.32
C ARG A 953 17.66 3.63 -31.83
N GLU A 954 16.65 3.20 -32.58
CA GLU A 954 16.74 3.01 -34.04
C GLU A 954 16.89 4.34 -34.80
N LYS A 955 16.23 5.41 -34.35
CA LYS A 955 16.24 6.73 -35.02
C LYS A 955 17.46 7.58 -34.67
N VAL A 956 17.95 7.45 -33.43
CA VAL A 956 19.12 8.17 -32.93
C VAL A 956 20.42 7.49 -33.36
N SER A 957 20.47 6.15 -33.25
CA SER A 957 21.56 5.26 -33.73
C SER A 957 22.98 5.85 -33.62
N LEU A 958 23.33 6.37 -32.44
CA LEU A 958 24.64 6.92 -32.13
C LEU A 958 25.69 5.81 -31.98
N GLN A 959 26.83 6.00 -32.62
CA GLN A 959 27.96 5.06 -32.61
C GLN A 959 29.11 5.59 -31.73
N GLN A 960 29.74 4.69 -30.98
CA GLN A 960 30.89 5.00 -30.13
C GLN A 960 32.08 5.48 -30.97
N GLY A 961 32.78 6.52 -30.50
CA GLY A 961 33.96 7.10 -31.15
C GLY A 961 33.67 8.06 -32.30
N LYS A 962 32.40 8.21 -32.70
CA LYS A 962 31.99 9.12 -33.79
C LYS A 962 31.60 10.51 -33.28
N THR A 963 31.77 11.50 -34.17
CA THR A 963 31.43 12.91 -33.92
C THR A 963 30.07 13.29 -34.47
N TYR A 964 29.34 14.12 -33.73
CA TYR A 964 28.01 14.60 -34.09
C TYR A 964 27.87 16.10 -33.82
N LEU A 965 27.04 16.75 -34.64
CA LEU A 965 26.52 18.09 -34.40
C LEU A 965 25.20 17.97 -33.63
N ILE A 966 25.11 18.64 -32.48
CA ILE A 966 23.90 18.68 -31.66
C ILE A 966 23.46 20.12 -31.44
N MET A 967 22.18 20.39 -31.67
CA MET A 967 21.51 21.64 -31.28
C MET A 967 20.30 21.31 -30.41
N GLY A 968 20.15 21.95 -29.26
CA GLY A 968 19.07 21.66 -28.32
C GLY A 968 18.42 22.89 -27.74
N HIS A 969 17.19 22.71 -27.24
CA HIS A 969 16.39 23.77 -26.66
C HIS A 969 16.73 23.95 -25.18
N ARG A 970 16.46 25.14 -24.61
CA ARG A 970 16.72 25.40 -23.18
C ARG A 970 15.94 24.47 -22.23
N GLN A 971 14.75 24.03 -22.66
CA GLN A 971 13.90 23.13 -21.89
C GLN A 971 14.48 21.71 -21.79
N ASP A 972 15.38 21.34 -22.69
CA ASP A 972 16.03 20.03 -22.73
C ASP A 972 17.30 20.00 -21.84
N VAL A 973 17.69 21.14 -21.25
CA VAL A 973 18.85 21.28 -20.37
C VAL A 973 18.40 21.23 -18.92
N MET A 974 18.79 20.18 -18.20
CA MET A 974 18.48 20.01 -16.78
C MET A 974 19.71 20.33 -15.94
N GLN A 975 19.56 21.27 -15.01
CA GLN A 975 20.57 21.55 -14.00
C GLN A 975 20.47 20.53 -12.87
N ILE A 976 21.57 19.87 -12.55
CA ILE A 976 21.67 18.79 -11.56
C ILE A 976 22.75 19.16 -10.53
N GLU A 977 22.66 18.58 -9.33
CA GLU A 977 23.68 18.69 -8.27
C GLU A 977 25.09 18.38 -8.83
N GLY A 978 25.92 19.40 -9.11
CA GLY A 978 27.28 19.23 -9.65
C GLY A 978 27.41 19.13 -11.18
N GLY A 979 26.41 19.47 -11.99
CA GLY A 979 26.54 19.56 -13.45
C GLY A 979 25.24 19.79 -14.23
N PHE A 980 25.29 19.62 -15.55
CA PHE A 980 24.11 19.67 -16.44
C PHE A 980 23.93 18.36 -17.19
N ARG A 981 22.66 18.05 -17.50
CA ARG A 981 22.26 16.87 -18.26
C ARG A 981 21.33 17.28 -19.40
N TYR A 982 21.51 16.64 -20.54
CA TYR A 982 20.85 17.02 -21.79
C TYR A 982 19.85 15.94 -22.22
N LEU A 983 18.62 16.34 -22.55
CA LEU A 983 17.60 15.43 -23.07
C LEU A 983 17.59 15.46 -24.61
N LEU A 984 17.62 14.29 -25.23
CA LEU A 984 17.46 14.13 -26.68
C LEU A 984 15.97 14.01 -27.03
N GLY A 985 15.31 15.16 -27.18
CA GLY A 985 13.89 15.28 -27.52
C GLY A 985 13.63 15.43 -29.03
N HIS A 986 12.36 15.55 -29.41
CA HIS A 986 11.94 15.80 -30.80
C HIS A 986 12.43 17.14 -31.37
N THR A 987 12.67 18.12 -30.51
CA THR A 987 13.21 19.44 -30.83
C THR A 987 14.70 19.44 -31.07
N THR A 988 15.41 18.40 -30.64
CA THR A 988 16.87 18.30 -30.74
C THR A 988 17.28 18.01 -32.18
N TRP A 989 18.18 18.82 -32.72
CA TRP A 989 18.81 18.57 -34.02
C TRP A 989 20.02 17.67 -33.84
N LEU A 990 20.06 16.54 -34.55
CA LEU A 990 21.18 15.60 -34.53
C LEU A 990 21.63 15.26 -35.95
N GLU A 991 22.90 15.55 -36.24
CA GLU A 991 23.51 15.30 -37.55
C GLU A 991 24.90 14.66 -37.37
N TYR A 992 25.24 13.70 -38.23
CA TYR A 992 26.56 13.07 -38.19
C TYR A 992 27.60 14.06 -38.72
N TRP A 993 28.69 14.25 -37.97
CA TRP A 993 29.82 15.07 -38.41
C TRP A 993 30.94 14.14 -38.89
N PRO A 994 31.19 14.03 -40.21
CA PRO A 994 32.23 13.17 -40.77
C PRO A 994 33.65 13.60 -40.37
N THR A 995 34.58 12.67 -40.35
CA THR A 995 36.01 13.01 -40.14
C THR A 995 36.64 13.61 -41.39
N GLU A 996 37.79 14.30 -41.24
CA GLU A 996 38.56 14.85 -42.38
C GLU A 996 39.01 13.80 -43.40
N LEU A 997 39.13 12.53 -42.97
CA LEU A 997 39.44 11.41 -43.87
C LEU A 997 38.19 10.95 -44.63
N GLU A 998 37.03 10.92 -43.99
CA GLU A 998 35.75 10.55 -44.60
C GLU A 998 35.24 11.61 -45.58
N SER A 999 35.58 12.88 -45.38
CA SER A 999 35.20 13.99 -46.27
C SER A 999 35.83 13.93 -47.66
N GLN A 1000 36.80 13.03 -47.88
CA GLN A 1000 37.38 12.77 -49.21
C GLN A 1000 36.47 11.91 -50.10
N SER A 1001 35.44 11.29 -49.51
CA SER A 1001 34.43 10.53 -50.25
C SER A 1001 33.30 11.44 -50.76
N ALA A 1002 32.77 11.15 -51.95
CA ALA A 1002 31.70 11.93 -52.57
C ALA A 1002 30.39 11.97 -51.74
N GLU A 1003 30.19 10.99 -50.85
CA GLU A 1003 29.01 10.87 -49.99
C GLU A 1003 29.03 11.87 -48.82
N TYR A 1004 30.21 12.12 -48.23
CA TYR A 1004 30.35 12.94 -47.00
C TYR A 1004 30.98 14.31 -47.23
N ALA A 1005 31.54 14.59 -48.41
CA ALA A 1005 32.19 15.86 -48.75
C ALA A 1005 31.25 17.08 -48.57
N ASN A 1006 30.02 16.98 -49.08
CA ASN A 1006 29.04 18.06 -49.00
C ASN A 1006 28.59 18.33 -47.56
N ALA A 1007 28.30 17.27 -46.79
CA ALA A 1007 27.91 17.40 -45.39
C ALA A 1007 29.03 18.00 -44.53
N TYR A 1008 30.28 17.59 -44.75
CA TYR A 1008 31.43 18.14 -44.02
C TYR A 1008 31.65 19.62 -44.32
N ALA A 1009 31.60 20.02 -45.60
CA ALA A 1009 31.74 21.41 -46.00
C ALA A 1009 30.61 22.29 -45.44
N ALA A 1010 29.36 21.80 -45.49
CA ALA A 1010 28.20 22.53 -44.99
C ALA A 1010 28.22 22.73 -43.47
N ILE A 1011 28.54 21.69 -42.70
CA ILE A 1011 28.60 21.76 -41.23
C ILE A 1011 29.79 22.62 -40.77
N THR A 1012 30.93 22.55 -41.48
CA THR A 1012 32.11 23.37 -41.17
C THR A 1012 31.86 24.84 -41.51
N GLY A 1013 31.16 25.11 -42.62
CA GLY A 1013 30.71 26.45 -43.00
C GLY A 1013 29.79 27.08 -41.95
N LEU A 1014 28.78 26.33 -41.48
CA LEU A 1014 27.90 26.75 -40.38
C LEU A 1014 28.69 27.15 -39.12
N ALA A 1015 29.66 26.32 -38.71
CA ALA A 1015 30.45 26.59 -37.52
C ALA A 1015 31.28 27.87 -37.66
N GLN A 1016 31.81 28.17 -38.85
CA GLN A 1016 32.52 29.42 -39.13
C GLN A 1016 31.57 30.62 -39.16
N GLU A 1017 30.39 30.47 -39.75
CA GLU A 1017 29.38 31.53 -39.86
C GLU A 1017 28.88 31.98 -38.48
N ILE A 1018 28.45 31.04 -37.64
CA ILE A 1018 27.93 31.35 -36.29
C ILE A 1018 29.04 31.94 -35.40
N MET A 1019 30.28 31.45 -35.51
CA MET A 1019 31.39 31.97 -34.70
C MET A 1019 31.83 33.38 -35.11
N ASN A 1020 31.78 33.69 -36.41
CA ASN A 1020 32.27 34.97 -36.92
C ASN A 1020 31.20 36.07 -36.89
N PHE A 1021 29.95 35.73 -37.17
CA PHE A 1021 28.87 36.71 -37.33
C PHE A 1021 27.83 36.68 -36.20
N GLY A 1022 27.82 35.62 -35.38
CA GLY A 1022 26.79 35.40 -34.37
C GLY A 1022 25.41 35.17 -34.99
N CYS A 1023 24.41 34.91 -34.16
CA CYS A 1023 23.02 34.95 -34.61
C CYS A 1023 22.57 36.42 -34.73
N ALA A 1024 22.22 36.86 -35.94
CA ALA A 1024 21.54 38.14 -36.10
C ALA A 1024 20.18 38.08 -35.40
N LEU A 1025 19.93 39.02 -34.48
CA LEU A 1025 18.69 39.16 -33.71
C LEU A 1025 17.49 39.49 -34.61
#